data_AF-A0A835SEK9-F1
#
_entry.id   AF-A0A835SEK9-F1
#
_cell.length_a   1.000
_cell.length_b   1.000
_cell.length_c   1.000
_cell.angle_alpha   90.00
_cell.angle_beta   90.00
_cell.angle_gamma   90.00
#
_symmetry.space_group_name_H-M   'P 1'
#
loop_
_entity.id
_entity.type
_entity.pdbx_description
1 polymer ?
#
loop_
_entity_poly.entity_id
_entity_poly.type
_entity_poly.pdbx_seq_one_letter_code
_entity_poly.pdbx_strand_id
1 'polypeptide(L)'
;MLSAGSRFRRITVPEGSQLVIDDAPLNLTLTSLLVYGNLSLGSPSCRLSSAISITFAPATGVATNQMALRGMNTSTVDIHGELFTPTWTRLAQTARPNTTWVALQQPVNWRAGQLVAIPTSLWKDECRNQNEVKQIQSISADGKNITFTTAMQFMHYGGPEYQTEVVLLSRSILLQGSPETAANLTGGHLRIEGKHGRIRGVLGYRMGQQTQMGSYPFHFHMAGEVPADSYMTDNAVYASYWRAFTIHGTHALTVANNTAFHVAGSAFYIEDGAEERNRITGNFAGYIHPLGRADPCDAVGSVFAAPTIRQSATLLQPADWAAAGFYLSNANNYIDNNAASGGTSGFMFLNLPLPIGLNRNVPLEPYKRPPLSFSGNTAHSSGYHWDNAAAIYCGGDLRYDPADNVTLTYKIERSTFDPRQDSPDPNNASIPVKFVLRNTKVWLGGFSVASYGDRFMVDGFESHDGTMGAAVRGDPNELYNADLNLNSPQAAWLTANIPNDLQQGYRFGLQFYDTWMRHLLANVTIRNVLYSTTEWLTQAALVSMTHSDQFKPYHVASTRGVRLVNVSKAAVLSNAVTRTGSWRSYNVLDADGSFSGTQRPTLLASYTAANSTGPCDASAAVPCNSSFAWWLTDPAACTTTPPNVPATSNIIACDWYPWRTQARLSLEVPTYTLTSEQSSWLSPSINNINIYDAGGVAQFGLTGASRRAGIITRSEGVTGLTGRGGWYVHWNLGAPKTMKIHVETVPRGTSVIYASRYPPGTTFNVTRAASAWLVPDGQLLPADSLDQVLASDSGEYHYFDGSLLFIKVLDIWEMPYQGREPARGEGAGAGLMVPGSRWGMYYQVDAGMPDCSVSPYPSQNGQDFSAQFCAMNGTVDAYLPPPITTPYNEWTIPYCADVAPPPGVCTAMGVASGDCTCAGLQRQGRCPGLGVGSLWLGATSDANLRANVEKALGYCSASCGRCAEGQEFCGDVPIMPLSLSRNMTCAAMVPLGRCFEVAPRGYCADTCGLCSGAGLPCVDLGWSDQYTCTDLQSWGLCNETWVTDNSYCRKTPQPPSPAPAAPLAAATTTTALRSGTTREGASSATTVTDDNNNAPATTTLVDLATTGEQQQQQQQPSSGGSAAVSGTSAEQQDTSGGSAISTGASASTGGGGPPAAVIAGAAAAGIVVALVAAAGATGPRALSGLDAAGNDDAQ
;
A
#
# COMPACT_ATOMS: atom_id res chain seq x y z
N MET A 1 -46.36 35.24 -8.86
CA MET A 1 -45.98 34.13 -9.77
C MET A 1 -44.60 34.41 -10.32
N LEU A 2 -43.80 33.38 -10.58
CA LEU A 2 -42.58 33.51 -11.38
C LEU A 2 -42.98 33.35 -12.85
N SER A 3 -42.83 34.39 -13.66
CA SER A 3 -43.09 34.33 -15.11
C SER A 3 -41.81 33.94 -15.87
N ALA A 4 -41.94 33.06 -16.86
CA ALA A 4 -40.83 32.64 -17.70
C ALA A 4 -40.17 33.84 -18.40
N GLY A 5 -38.83 33.81 -18.50
CA GLY A 5 -38.01 34.89 -19.08
C GLY A 5 -37.72 36.07 -18.14
N SER A 6 -38.28 36.10 -16.93
CA SER A 6 -37.96 37.15 -15.95
C SER A 6 -36.55 37.00 -15.37
N ARG A 7 -35.85 38.13 -15.19
CA ARG A 7 -34.51 38.21 -14.56
C ARG A 7 -34.60 38.81 -13.15
N PHE A 8 -34.36 37.99 -12.12
CA PHE A 8 -34.45 38.40 -10.71
C PHE A 8 -33.07 38.65 -10.08
N ARG A 9 -32.85 39.80 -9.45
CA ARG A 9 -31.61 40.05 -8.67
C ARG A 9 -31.48 39.07 -7.50
N ARG A 10 -32.58 38.77 -6.81
CA ARG A 10 -32.64 37.82 -5.71
C ARG A 10 -34.06 37.29 -5.53
N ILE A 11 -34.17 36.01 -5.24
CA ILE A 11 -35.34 35.39 -4.63
C ILE A 11 -34.92 34.93 -3.22
N THR A 12 -35.76 35.19 -2.22
CA THR A 12 -35.55 34.73 -0.85
C THR A 12 -36.80 33.97 -0.40
N VAL A 13 -36.62 32.81 0.22
CA VAL A 13 -37.67 32.02 0.87
C VAL A 13 -37.48 32.13 2.38
N PRO A 14 -38.25 32.97 3.09
CA PRO A 14 -38.12 33.13 4.54
C PRO A 14 -38.33 31.84 5.32
N GLU A 15 -37.77 31.78 6.54
CA GLU A 15 -38.05 30.73 7.52
C GLU A 15 -39.57 30.58 7.76
N GLY A 16 -40.03 29.35 8.00
CA GLY A 16 -41.46 29.05 8.14
C GLY A 16 -42.30 29.12 6.86
N SER A 17 -41.71 29.50 5.71
CA SER A 17 -42.38 29.53 4.40
C SER A 17 -41.86 28.45 3.43
N GLN A 18 -42.58 28.21 2.34
CA GLN A 18 -42.15 27.29 1.29
C GLN A 18 -42.30 27.92 -0.10
N LEU A 19 -41.28 27.75 -0.95
CA LEU A 19 -41.38 27.95 -2.39
C LEU A 19 -41.62 26.59 -3.04
N VAL A 20 -42.74 26.46 -3.75
CA VAL A 20 -43.05 25.29 -4.59
C VAL A 20 -42.94 25.71 -6.05
N ILE A 21 -42.28 24.88 -6.86
CA ILE A 21 -42.25 24.98 -8.32
C ILE A 21 -42.91 23.71 -8.88
N ASP A 22 -43.94 23.94 -9.69
CA ASP A 22 -44.86 22.93 -10.24
C ASP A 22 -44.28 22.23 -11.48
N ASP A 23 -44.87 21.12 -11.92
CA ASP A 23 -44.45 20.41 -13.14
C ASP A 23 -44.94 21.10 -14.42
N ALA A 24 -44.39 22.29 -14.69
CA ALA A 24 -44.67 23.09 -15.87
C ALA A 24 -43.37 23.66 -16.49
N PRO A 25 -43.29 23.85 -17.82
CA PRO A 25 -42.12 24.42 -18.48
C PRO A 25 -41.77 25.81 -17.94
N LEU A 26 -40.56 25.97 -17.39
CA LEU A 26 -40.10 27.18 -16.73
C LEU A 26 -38.68 27.53 -17.17
N ASN A 27 -38.46 28.78 -17.58
CA ASN A 27 -37.12 29.34 -17.76
C ASN A 27 -36.99 30.59 -16.89
N LEU A 28 -36.13 30.52 -15.88
CA LEU A 28 -35.95 31.49 -14.83
C LEU A 28 -34.50 32.00 -14.85
N THR A 29 -34.29 33.30 -14.97
CA THR A 29 -32.94 33.88 -14.81
C THR A 29 -32.87 34.58 -13.46
N LEU A 30 -31.82 34.30 -12.67
CA LEU A 30 -31.62 34.97 -11.39
C LEU A 30 -30.14 35.10 -11.02
N THR A 31 -29.82 35.93 -10.02
CA THR A 31 -28.49 35.91 -9.40
C THR A 31 -28.49 35.00 -8.17
N SER A 32 -29.26 35.32 -7.12
CA SER A 32 -29.35 34.47 -5.90
C SER A 32 -30.75 33.89 -5.69
N LEU A 33 -30.83 32.63 -5.27
CA LEU A 33 -32.00 32.00 -4.64
C LEU A 33 -31.58 31.54 -3.24
N LEU A 34 -32.02 32.27 -2.20
CA LEU A 34 -31.67 32.00 -0.80
C LEU A 34 -32.86 31.35 -0.10
N VAL A 35 -32.67 30.15 0.47
CA VAL A 35 -33.73 29.34 1.08
C VAL A 35 -33.45 29.22 2.57
N TYR A 36 -34.24 29.90 3.40
CA TYR A 36 -34.23 29.78 4.87
C TYR A 36 -35.42 28.95 5.37
N GLY A 37 -36.54 28.98 4.65
CA GLY A 37 -37.64 28.03 4.78
C GLY A 37 -37.40 26.78 3.93
N ASN A 38 -38.42 26.33 3.19
CA ASN A 38 -38.34 25.13 2.36
C ASN A 38 -38.39 25.44 0.85
N LEU A 39 -37.64 24.68 0.05
CA LEU A 39 -37.79 24.65 -1.40
C LEU A 39 -38.27 23.25 -1.81
N SER A 40 -39.33 23.19 -2.62
CA SER A 40 -39.74 21.99 -3.33
C SER A 40 -39.82 22.29 -4.82
N LEU A 41 -38.88 21.70 -5.57
CA LEU A 41 -38.88 21.62 -7.03
C LEU A 41 -39.08 20.14 -7.38
N GLY A 42 -40.28 19.66 -7.08
CA GLY A 42 -40.59 18.23 -6.95
C GLY A 42 -40.38 17.68 -5.54
N SER A 43 -40.54 16.37 -5.40
CA SER A 43 -40.33 15.57 -4.19
C SER A 43 -39.92 14.12 -4.54
N PRO A 44 -39.48 13.29 -3.58
CA PRO A 44 -39.10 11.90 -3.84
C PRO A 44 -40.20 11.05 -4.53
N SER A 45 -41.47 11.40 -4.30
CA SER A 45 -42.67 10.74 -4.83
C SER A 45 -43.35 11.47 -5.99
N CYS A 46 -43.10 12.78 -6.18
CA CYS A 46 -43.64 13.59 -7.28
C CYS A 46 -42.50 14.29 -8.02
N ARG A 47 -42.08 13.73 -9.15
CA ARG A 47 -40.87 14.15 -9.88
C ARG A 47 -41.24 14.95 -11.12
N LEU A 48 -40.55 16.06 -11.35
CA LEU A 48 -40.90 17.00 -12.43
C LEU A 48 -40.36 16.52 -13.78
N SER A 49 -41.27 16.35 -14.73
CA SER A 49 -41.01 15.85 -16.09
C SER A 49 -40.79 16.98 -17.12
N SER A 50 -41.31 18.18 -16.84
CA SER A 50 -41.19 19.37 -17.66
C SER A 50 -39.75 19.89 -17.73
N ALA A 51 -39.44 20.57 -18.84
CA ALA A 51 -38.18 21.29 -18.99
C ALA A 51 -38.16 22.54 -18.07
N ILE A 52 -37.43 22.44 -16.97
CA ILE A 52 -37.28 23.51 -15.97
C ILE A 52 -35.82 23.94 -15.95
N SER A 53 -35.55 25.22 -16.21
CA SER A 53 -34.21 25.79 -16.26
C SER A 53 -34.05 27.02 -15.36
N ILE A 54 -33.00 27.02 -14.54
CA ILE A 54 -32.58 28.14 -13.71
C ILE A 54 -31.20 28.60 -14.18
N THR A 55 -31.13 29.82 -14.70
CA THR A 55 -29.92 30.44 -15.25
C THR A 55 -29.35 31.44 -14.25
N PHE A 56 -28.17 31.14 -13.70
CA PHE A 56 -27.44 31.99 -12.77
C PHE A 56 -26.66 33.06 -13.54
N ALA A 57 -27.09 34.32 -13.42
CA ALA A 57 -26.54 35.46 -14.13
C ALA A 57 -26.15 36.60 -13.17
N PRO A 58 -25.09 37.38 -13.46
CA PRO A 58 -24.65 38.48 -12.61
C PRO A 58 -25.71 39.60 -12.49
N ALA A 59 -25.61 40.38 -11.42
CA ALA A 59 -26.39 41.61 -11.24
C ALA A 59 -25.58 42.67 -10.48
N THR A 60 -25.77 43.93 -10.84
CA THR A 60 -25.09 45.08 -10.22
C THR A 60 -25.29 45.10 -8.70
N GLY A 61 -24.19 45.23 -7.96
CA GLY A 61 -24.22 45.19 -6.49
C GLY A 61 -24.57 43.82 -5.90
N VAL A 62 -24.25 42.73 -6.60
CA VAL A 62 -24.25 41.36 -6.07
C VAL A 62 -22.92 40.72 -6.45
N ALA A 63 -22.19 40.16 -5.49
CA ALA A 63 -20.91 39.50 -5.77
C ALA A 63 -21.13 38.21 -6.58
N THR A 64 -20.18 37.85 -7.43
CA THR A 64 -20.25 36.64 -8.28
C THR A 64 -20.39 35.37 -7.46
N ASN A 65 -19.74 35.28 -6.30
CA ASN A 65 -19.90 34.16 -5.36
C ASN A 65 -21.32 34.04 -4.73
N GLN A 66 -22.23 34.99 -5.00
CA GLN A 66 -23.66 34.91 -4.66
C GLN A 66 -24.55 34.56 -5.88
N MET A 67 -23.96 34.17 -7.02
CA MET A 67 -24.64 33.53 -8.16
C MET A 67 -24.99 32.07 -7.81
N ALA A 68 -25.98 31.89 -6.93
CA ALA A 68 -26.14 30.63 -6.20
C ALA A 68 -27.58 30.32 -5.81
N LEU A 69 -27.90 29.02 -5.74
CA LEU A 69 -28.99 28.50 -4.91
C LEU A 69 -28.37 28.04 -3.58
N ARG A 70 -28.84 28.60 -2.46
CA ARG A 70 -28.31 28.30 -1.12
C ARG A 70 -29.43 27.82 -0.20
N GLY A 71 -29.36 26.58 0.26
CA GLY A 71 -30.10 26.10 1.43
C GLY A 71 -29.36 26.53 2.69
N MET A 72 -30.02 27.32 3.55
CA MET A 72 -29.46 27.99 4.72
C MET A 72 -30.01 27.38 6.01
N ASN A 73 -29.21 27.35 7.09
CA ASN A 73 -29.67 27.06 8.45
C ASN A 73 -30.44 25.73 8.57
N THR A 74 -31.74 25.79 8.84
CA THR A 74 -32.67 24.66 9.06
C THR A 74 -33.48 24.30 7.81
N SER A 75 -33.19 24.90 6.65
CA SER A 75 -33.95 24.71 5.41
C SER A 75 -33.99 23.25 4.94
N THR A 76 -35.13 22.80 4.42
CA THR A 76 -35.19 21.60 3.56
C THR A 76 -35.18 22.01 2.08
N VAL A 77 -34.26 21.43 1.30
CA VAL A 77 -34.16 21.64 -0.15
C VAL A 77 -34.45 20.33 -0.89
N ASP A 78 -35.65 20.23 -1.47
CA ASP A 78 -36.08 19.16 -2.37
C ASP A 78 -35.99 19.61 -3.83
N ILE A 79 -35.27 18.85 -4.65
CA ILE A 79 -35.17 19.05 -6.10
C ILE A 79 -35.20 17.66 -6.78
N HIS A 80 -36.28 17.32 -7.48
CA HIS A 80 -36.52 15.97 -7.99
C HIS A 80 -37.03 15.97 -9.44
N GLY A 81 -36.11 15.71 -10.36
CA GLY A 81 -36.39 15.56 -11.79
C GLY A 81 -36.77 14.13 -12.18
N GLU A 82 -37.14 13.96 -13.44
CA GLU A 82 -37.39 12.65 -14.04
C GLU A 82 -36.13 11.77 -14.02
N LEU A 83 -36.31 10.48 -13.69
CA LEU A 83 -35.19 9.56 -13.57
C LEU A 83 -34.92 8.81 -14.88
N PHE A 84 -33.67 8.87 -15.31
CA PHE A 84 -33.13 8.08 -16.39
C PHE A 84 -32.19 7.03 -15.83
N THR A 85 -32.46 5.76 -16.10
CA THR A 85 -31.80 4.62 -15.46
C THR A 85 -31.37 3.55 -16.49
N PRO A 86 -30.16 2.97 -16.34
CA PRO A 86 -29.07 3.53 -15.53
C PRO A 86 -28.64 4.90 -16.07
N THR A 87 -27.99 5.75 -15.25
CA THR A 87 -27.51 7.07 -15.70
C THR A 87 -26.29 6.99 -16.62
N TRP A 88 -25.54 5.89 -16.52
CA TRP A 88 -24.51 5.49 -17.45
C TRP A 88 -24.47 3.96 -17.55
N THR A 89 -23.95 3.44 -18.66
CA THR A 89 -23.71 2.00 -18.87
C THR A 89 -22.43 1.82 -19.68
N ARG A 90 -22.21 0.65 -20.28
CA ARG A 90 -21.04 0.37 -21.14
C ARG A 90 -21.45 -0.14 -22.51
N LEU A 91 -20.55 0.00 -23.47
CA LEU A 91 -20.68 -0.59 -24.80
C LEU A 91 -20.78 -2.12 -24.73
N ALA A 92 -21.72 -2.69 -25.48
CA ALA A 92 -21.80 -4.14 -25.72
C ALA A 92 -20.93 -4.60 -26.90
N GLN A 93 -20.50 -3.68 -27.76
CA GLN A 93 -19.53 -3.90 -28.83
C GLN A 93 -18.82 -2.59 -29.19
N THR A 94 -17.59 -2.66 -29.70
CA THR A 94 -16.81 -1.50 -30.16
C THR A 94 -17.57 -0.61 -31.15
N ALA A 95 -17.73 0.66 -30.80
CA ALA A 95 -18.19 1.71 -31.72
C ALA A 95 -17.05 2.10 -32.67
N ARG A 96 -17.37 2.28 -33.95
CA ARG A 96 -16.37 2.58 -35.00
C ARG A 96 -16.56 4.01 -35.54
N PRO A 97 -15.48 4.68 -35.98
CA PRO A 97 -15.59 5.94 -36.70
C PRO A 97 -16.58 5.84 -37.87
N ASN A 98 -17.31 6.92 -38.11
CA ASN A 98 -18.36 7.05 -39.13
C ASN A 98 -19.65 6.21 -38.90
N THR A 99 -19.80 5.45 -37.80
CA THR A 99 -21.11 4.88 -37.44
C THR A 99 -21.97 5.91 -36.70
N THR A 100 -23.29 5.87 -36.89
CA THR A 100 -24.26 6.74 -36.19
C THR A 100 -24.89 6.07 -34.97
N TRP A 101 -24.40 4.92 -34.52
CA TRP A 101 -25.07 4.13 -33.47
C TRP A 101 -24.10 3.39 -32.55
N VAL A 102 -24.59 3.01 -31.37
CA VAL A 102 -23.94 2.14 -30.38
C VAL A 102 -24.91 1.11 -29.81
N ALA A 103 -24.37 -0.03 -29.37
CA ALA A 103 -25.10 -1.03 -28.58
C ALA A 103 -24.61 -1.01 -27.12
N LEU A 104 -25.54 -1.22 -26.17
CA LEU A 104 -25.35 -1.09 -24.73
C LEU A 104 -25.45 -2.45 -24.03
N GLN A 105 -24.70 -2.63 -22.95
CA GLN A 105 -24.80 -3.84 -22.11
C GLN A 105 -26.15 -3.92 -21.38
N GLN A 106 -26.59 -2.80 -20.80
CA GLN A 106 -27.85 -2.69 -20.07
C GLN A 106 -28.88 -1.88 -20.88
N PRO A 107 -30.18 -2.23 -20.78
CA PRO A 107 -31.24 -1.45 -21.42
C PRO A 107 -31.43 -0.10 -20.71
N VAL A 108 -31.68 0.97 -21.47
CA VAL A 108 -31.89 2.32 -20.94
C VAL A 108 -33.31 2.83 -21.24
N ASN A 109 -33.85 3.68 -20.35
CA ASN A 109 -35.12 4.41 -20.56
C ASN A 109 -34.93 5.85 -21.11
N TRP A 110 -33.76 6.13 -21.70
CA TRP A 110 -33.38 7.44 -22.23
C TRP A 110 -34.27 7.87 -23.42
N ARG A 111 -34.10 9.08 -23.94
CA ARG A 111 -35.00 9.68 -24.96
C ARG A 111 -34.26 10.38 -26.09
N ALA A 112 -34.92 10.44 -27.25
CA ALA A 112 -34.49 11.29 -28.37
C ALA A 112 -34.35 12.76 -27.93
N GLY A 113 -33.37 13.46 -28.51
CA GLY A 113 -33.00 14.83 -28.17
C GLY A 113 -32.05 14.97 -26.97
N GLN A 114 -31.89 13.94 -26.13
CA GLN A 114 -30.95 13.98 -24.99
C GLN A 114 -29.48 13.91 -25.43
N LEU A 115 -28.59 14.45 -24.59
CA LEU A 115 -27.14 14.42 -24.77
C LEU A 115 -26.51 13.27 -23.98
N VAL A 116 -25.57 12.58 -24.62
CA VAL A 116 -24.79 11.45 -24.09
C VAL A 116 -23.30 11.74 -24.33
N ALA A 117 -22.47 11.57 -23.31
CA ALA A 117 -21.03 11.51 -23.45
C ALA A 117 -20.55 10.06 -23.64
N ILE A 118 -19.51 9.88 -24.43
CA ILE A 118 -18.78 8.64 -24.62
C ILE A 118 -17.31 8.98 -24.39
N PRO A 119 -16.67 8.50 -23.31
CA PRO A 119 -15.30 8.87 -23.01
C PRO A 119 -14.29 8.24 -23.97
N THR A 120 -13.04 8.71 -23.92
CA THR A 120 -11.94 8.19 -24.74
C THR A 120 -11.73 6.68 -24.54
N SER A 121 -11.20 6.01 -25.57
CA SER A 121 -10.67 4.64 -25.45
C SER A 121 -9.15 4.57 -25.64
N LEU A 122 -8.46 5.71 -25.48
CA LEU A 122 -7.00 5.85 -25.55
C LEU A 122 -6.40 6.27 -24.21
N TRP A 123 -5.09 6.06 -24.03
CA TRP A 123 -4.30 6.66 -22.96
C TRP A 123 -4.14 8.18 -23.18
N LYS A 124 -3.75 8.92 -22.13
CA LYS A 124 -3.51 10.38 -22.15
C LYS A 124 -4.70 11.23 -22.64
N ASP A 125 -5.84 11.03 -21.98
CA ASP A 125 -7.13 11.69 -22.30
C ASP A 125 -7.02 13.20 -22.54
N GLU A 126 -6.36 13.91 -21.62
CA GLU A 126 -6.17 15.37 -21.66
C GLU A 126 -5.37 15.86 -22.87
N CYS A 127 -4.47 15.01 -23.39
CA CYS A 127 -3.51 15.35 -24.43
C CYS A 127 -4.01 15.08 -25.84
N ARG A 128 -4.91 14.11 -25.97
CA ARG A 128 -5.47 13.63 -27.22
C ARG A 128 -6.94 13.30 -26.99
N ASN A 129 -7.71 14.32 -26.62
CA ASN A 129 -9.14 14.22 -26.38
C ASN A 129 -9.85 13.55 -27.57
N GLN A 130 -10.35 12.34 -27.31
CA GLN A 130 -11.24 11.60 -28.21
C GLN A 130 -12.61 11.34 -27.57
N ASN A 131 -12.96 12.04 -26.49
CA ASN A 131 -14.28 11.96 -25.89
C ASN A 131 -15.31 12.63 -26.82
N GLU A 132 -16.46 12.01 -27.02
CA GLU A 132 -17.51 12.54 -27.88
C GLU A 132 -18.79 12.83 -27.09
N VAL A 133 -19.41 13.99 -27.31
CA VAL A 133 -20.77 14.27 -26.86
C VAL A 133 -21.71 14.19 -28.07
N LYS A 134 -22.67 13.27 -28.01
CA LYS A 134 -23.65 13.01 -29.07
C LYS A 134 -25.07 13.33 -28.60
N GLN A 135 -25.94 13.69 -29.53
CA GLN A 135 -27.37 13.81 -29.29
C GLN A 135 -28.10 12.58 -29.82
N ILE A 136 -28.97 12.00 -29.00
CA ILE A 136 -29.79 10.84 -29.37
C ILE A 136 -30.80 11.24 -30.46
N GLN A 137 -30.82 10.50 -31.57
CA GLN A 137 -31.87 10.55 -32.59
C GLN A 137 -33.01 9.57 -32.24
N SER A 138 -32.68 8.33 -31.85
CA SER A 138 -33.65 7.29 -31.49
C SER A 138 -33.00 6.21 -30.63
N ILE A 139 -33.84 5.41 -29.96
CA ILE A 139 -33.43 4.25 -29.14
C ILE A 139 -34.31 3.06 -29.55
N SER A 140 -33.75 1.85 -29.55
CA SER A 140 -34.50 0.62 -29.86
C SER A 140 -35.53 0.27 -28.78
N ALA A 141 -36.57 -0.47 -29.15
CA ALA A 141 -37.67 -0.82 -28.24
C ALA A 141 -37.26 -1.68 -27.03
N ASP A 142 -36.10 -2.33 -27.08
CA ASP A 142 -35.48 -3.06 -25.96
C ASP A 142 -34.55 -2.21 -25.10
N GLY A 143 -34.37 -0.92 -25.43
CA GLY A 143 -33.49 0.02 -24.75
C GLY A 143 -31.99 -0.22 -24.96
N LYS A 144 -31.56 -1.14 -25.85
CA LYS A 144 -30.14 -1.55 -25.95
C LYS A 144 -29.35 -0.94 -27.10
N ASN A 145 -29.97 -0.24 -28.05
CA ASN A 145 -29.26 0.42 -29.14
C ASN A 145 -29.67 1.89 -29.21
N ILE A 146 -28.67 2.78 -29.33
CA ILE A 146 -28.87 4.21 -29.51
C ILE A 146 -28.43 4.58 -30.92
N THR A 147 -29.28 5.30 -31.67
CA THR A 147 -28.88 6.04 -32.88
C THR A 147 -28.71 7.51 -32.52
N PHE A 148 -27.66 8.14 -33.03
CA PHE A 148 -27.29 9.54 -32.80
C PHE A 148 -27.50 10.40 -34.05
N THR A 149 -27.68 11.70 -33.84
CA THR A 149 -27.88 12.68 -34.93
C THR A 149 -26.61 12.97 -35.75
N THR A 150 -25.44 12.58 -35.24
CA THR A 150 -24.15 12.70 -35.94
C THR A 150 -23.35 11.41 -35.76
N ALA A 151 -22.50 11.08 -36.74
CA ALA A 151 -21.64 9.90 -36.68
C ALA A 151 -20.47 10.09 -35.69
N MET A 152 -19.92 8.98 -35.19
CA MET A 152 -18.69 8.97 -34.39
C MET A 152 -17.50 9.47 -35.20
N GLN A 153 -16.64 10.25 -34.57
CA GLN A 153 -15.35 10.68 -35.09
C GLN A 153 -14.26 9.67 -34.73
N PHE A 154 -14.37 9.04 -33.55
CA PHE A 154 -13.36 8.16 -32.98
C PHE A 154 -13.84 6.72 -32.80
N MET A 155 -12.92 5.87 -32.34
CA MET A 155 -13.20 4.49 -31.98
C MET A 155 -13.41 4.43 -30.46
N HIS A 156 -14.49 3.81 -30.01
CA HIS A 156 -14.76 3.60 -28.59
C HIS A 156 -14.87 2.11 -28.32
N TYR A 157 -13.96 1.58 -27.51
CA TYR A 157 -13.74 0.15 -27.41
C TYR A 157 -14.83 -0.55 -26.59
N GLY A 158 -15.25 -1.73 -27.05
CA GLY A 158 -16.22 -2.59 -26.38
C GLY A 158 -15.91 -4.04 -26.67
N GLY A 159 -14.77 -4.53 -26.16
CA GLY A 159 -14.32 -5.91 -26.31
C GLY A 159 -14.55 -6.76 -25.06
N PRO A 160 -14.00 -7.99 -25.01
CA PRO A 160 -14.21 -8.88 -23.87
C PRO A 160 -13.40 -8.49 -22.61
N GLU A 161 -12.25 -7.83 -22.75
CA GLU A 161 -11.40 -7.42 -21.61
C GLU A 161 -11.99 -6.24 -20.81
N TYR A 162 -12.35 -5.17 -21.52
CA TYR A 162 -12.89 -3.92 -20.99
C TYR A 162 -13.76 -3.20 -22.03
N GLN A 163 -14.64 -2.32 -21.59
CA GLN A 163 -15.56 -1.59 -22.46
C GLN A 163 -15.74 -0.14 -21.97
N THR A 164 -15.62 0.79 -22.90
CA THR A 164 -15.89 2.22 -22.71
C THR A 164 -17.34 2.46 -22.28
N GLU A 165 -17.52 3.41 -21.38
CA GLU A 165 -18.81 3.84 -20.85
C GLU A 165 -19.66 4.59 -21.89
N VAL A 166 -20.96 4.70 -21.60
CA VAL A 166 -21.92 5.53 -22.33
C VAL A 166 -22.74 6.25 -21.27
N VAL A 167 -22.71 7.58 -21.26
CA VAL A 167 -23.01 8.40 -20.07
C VAL A 167 -24.07 9.45 -20.39
N LEU A 168 -25.27 9.38 -19.79
CA LEU A 168 -26.31 10.37 -20.04
C LEU A 168 -26.01 11.68 -19.32
N LEU A 169 -25.98 12.79 -20.07
CA LEU A 169 -25.80 14.14 -19.51
C LEU A 169 -27.13 14.85 -19.25
N SER A 170 -28.13 14.67 -20.12
CA SER A 170 -29.41 15.38 -19.99
C SER A 170 -30.26 14.92 -18.80
N ARG A 171 -31.00 15.86 -18.20
CA ARG A 171 -32.01 15.67 -17.16
C ARG A 171 -33.18 16.65 -17.40
N SER A 172 -34.33 16.52 -16.73
CA SER A 172 -35.49 17.44 -16.92
C SER A 172 -35.25 18.81 -16.27
N ILE A 173 -34.54 18.84 -15.14
CA ILE A 173 -34.16 20.07 -14.43
C ILE A 173 -32.73 20.47 -14.81
N LEU A 174 -32.56 21.72 -15.22
CA LEU A 174 -31.29 22.34 -15.61
C LEU A 174 -30.94 23.51 -14.68
N LEU A 175 -29.83 23.40 -13.97
CA LEU A 175 -29.16 24.52 -13.31
C LEU A 175 -27.98 24.92 -14.21
N GLN A 176 -27.84 26.21 -14.55
CA GLN A 176 -26.76 26.63 -15.47
C GLN A 176 -26.16 28.00 -15.18
N GLY A 177 -24.86 28.16 -15.46
CA GLY A 177 -24.22 29.47 -15.51
C GLY A 177 -24.57 30.25 -16.79
N SER A 178 -24.74 31.57 -16.65
CA SER A 178 -25.03 32.45 -17.78
C SER A 178 -23.88 32.49 -18.80
N PRO A 179 -24.18 32.51 -20.12
CA PRO A 179 -23.17 32.79 -21.15
C PRO A 179 -22.43 34.12 -20.95
N GLU A 180 -23.05 35.10 -20.26
CA GLU A 180 -22.47 36.42 -19.95
C GLU A 180 -21.14 36.34 -19.17
N THR A 181 -20.97 35.29 -18.36
CA THR A 181 -19.81 35.11 -17.46
C THR A 181 -18.95 33.91 -17.83
N ALA A 182 -19.23 33.26 -18.96
CA ALA A 182 -18.50 32.08 -19.42
C ALA A 182 -17.02 32.35 -19.74
N ALA A 183 -16.70 33.51 -20.31
CA ALA A 183 -15.31 33.91 -20.59
C ALA A 183 -14.47 34.11 -19.31
N ASN A 184 -15.13 34.30 -18.16
CA ASN A 184 -14.49 34.45 -16.84
C ASN A 184 -14.58 33.16 -16.01
N LEU A 185 -14.97 32.03 -16.62
CA LEU A 185 -15.11 30.71 -15.97
C LEU A 185 -15.94 30.79 -14.66
N THR A 186 -16.98 31.63 -14.70
CA THR A 186 -17.80 32.02 -13.55
C THR A 186 -19.24 31.60 -13.79
N GLY A 187 -19.62 30.44 -13.25
CA GLY A 187 -20.96 29.84 -13.36
C GLY A 187 -21.84 30.06 -12.13
N GLY A 188 -22.95 29.32 -12.06
CA GLY A 188 -23.75 29.20 -10.85
C GLY A 188 -23.23 28.12 -9.89
N HIS A 189 -23.69 28.11 -8.64
CA HIS A 189 -23.49 27.00 -7.70
C HIS A 189 -24.74 26.62 -6.91
N LEU A 190 -24.86 25.35 -6.52
CA LEU A 190 -25.76 24.92 -5.46
C LEU A 190 -24.92 24.68 -4.19
N ARG A 191 -25.28 25.34 -3.09
CA ARG A 191 -24.75 25.02 -1.76
C ARG A 191 -25.87 24.65 -0.79
N ILE A 192 -25.71 23.53 -0.09
CA ILE A 192 -26.54 23.13 1.05
C ILE A 192 -25.72 23.33 2.33
N GLU A 193 -26.10 24.32 3.14
CA GLU A 193 -25.53 24.59 4.49
C GLU A 193 -26.44 24.08 5.62
N GLY A 194 -27.64 23.61 5.28
CA GLY A 194 -28.59 23.00 6.20
C GLY A 194 -28.53 21.47 6.19
N LYS A 195 -29.11 20.84 7.22
CA LYS A 195 -29.01 19.38 7.41
C LYS A 195 -29.86 18.53 6.46
N HIS A 196 -30.84 19.11 5.76
CA HIS A 196 -31.75 18.40 4.86
C HIS A 196 -31.61 18.88 3.40
N GLY A 197 -31.05 18.03 2.54
CA GLY A 197 -30.96 18.29 1.10
C GLY A 197 -31.16 17.01 0.29
N ARG A 198 -32.07 17.04 -0.67
CA ARG A 198 -32.47 15.89 -1.49
C ARG A 198 -32.51 16.31 -2.95
N ILE A 199 -31.38 16.16 -3.63
CA ILE A 199 -31.18 16.63 -5.01
C ILE A 199 -31.04 15.43 -5.94
N ARG A 200 -31.99 15.28 -6.86
CA ARG A 200 -32.07 14.12 -7.75
C ARG A 200 -32.54 14.45 -9.15
N GLY A 201 -31.87 13.88 -10.16
CA GLY A 201 -32.25 14.06 -11.56
C GLY A 201 -32.07 15.50 -12.06
N VAL A 202 -30.98 16.17 -11.65
CA VAL A 202 -30.65 17.56 -12.02
C VAL A 202 -29.37 17.60 -12.86
N LEU A 203 -29.34 18.41 -13.92
CA LEU A 203 -28.13 18.73 -14.68
C LEU A 203 -27.58 20.09 -14.24
N GLY A 204 -26.34 20.14 -13.78
CA GLY A 204 -25.53 21.35 -13.66
C GLY A 204 -24.67 21.58 -14.92
N TYR A 205 -24.93 22.65 -15.67
CA TYR A 205 -24.19 22.99 -16.90
C TYR A 205 -23.45 24.33 -16.77
N ARG A 206 -22.15 24.40 -17.09
CA ARG A 206 -21.36 25.64 -16.93
C ARG A 206 -21.48 26.23 -15.52
N MET A 207 -21.44 25.36 -14.52
CA MET A 207 -21.51 25.69 -13.10
C MET A 207 -20.12 25.61 -12.46
N GLY A 208 -20.03 25.99 -11.19
CA GLY A 208 -18.76 26.23 -10.50
C GLY A 208 -18.16 27.59 -10.86
N GLN A 209 -17.19 28.06 -10.09
CA GLN A 209 -16.47 29.32 -10.34
C GLN A 209 -14.98 29.11 -10.08
N GLN A 210 -14.16 29.05 -11.14
CA GLN A 210 -12.72 28.85 -10.96
C GLN A 210 -12.12 30.02 -10.15
N THR A 211 -11.17 29.73 -9.27
CA THR A 211 -10.53 30.71 -8.35
C THR A 211 -11.45 31.35 -7.31
N GLN A 212 -12.66 30.83 -7.07
CA GLN A 212 -13.59 31.36 -6.06
C GLN A 212 -14.05 30.26 -5.09
N MET A 213 -13.34 30.14 -3.96
CA MET A 213 -13.53 29.09 -2.95
C MET A 213 -15.01 28.82 -2.62
N GLY A 214 -15.37 27.54 -2.51
CA GLY A 214 -16.67 27.08 -2.02
C GLY A 214 -17.83 27.19 -3.01
N SER A 215 -17.57 27.54 -4.28
CA SER A 215 -18.56 27.76 -5.34
C SER A 215 -18.47 26.66 -6.41
N TYR A 216 -19.11 25.51 -6.15
CA TYR A 216 -19.06 24.29 -6.98
C TYR A 216 -20.47 23.90 -7.48
N PRO A 217 -20.63 23.11 -8.57
CA PRO A 217 -21.95 22.80 -9.12
C PRO A 217 -22.95 22.25 -8.10
N PHE A 218 -22.53 21.25 -7.31
CA PHE A 218 -23.27 20.73 -6.17
C PHE A 218 -22.35 20.61 -4.95
N HIS A 219 -22.72 21.23 -3.82
CA HIS A 219 -21.87 21.35 -2.63
C HIS A 219 -22.68 21.17 -1.34
N PHE A 220 -22.41 20.14 -0.55
CA PHE A 220 -22.83 20.07 0.85
C PHE A 220 -21.72 20.62 1.74
N HIS A 221 -22.04 21.62 2.57
CA HIS A 221 -21.05 22.47 3.23
C HIS A 221 -21.34 22.65 4.72
N MET A 222 -20.47 22.08 5.56
CA MET A 222 -20.53 22.18 7.03
C MET A 222 -21.86 21.71 7.64
N ALA A 223 -22.57 20.79 6.98
CA ALA A 223 -23.85 20.27 7.47
C ALA A 223 -23.68 19.30 8.67
N GLY A 224 -22.46 18.81 8.90
CA GLY A 224 -22.16 17.79 9.91
C GLY A 224 -22.82 16.45 9.56
N GLU A 225 -23.29 15.72 10.57
CA GLU A 225 -24.13 14.54 10.37
C GLU A 225 -25.45 14.93 9.70
N VAL A 226 -25.68 14.45 8.47
CA VAL A 226 -26.96 14.58 7.77
C VAL A 226 -27.82 13.31 7.95
N PRO A 227 -29.16 13.42 8.05
CA PRO A 227 -30.03 12.26 8.12
C PRO A 227 -29.97 11.39 6.86
N ALA A 228 -30.25 10.09 7.03
CA ALA A 228 -30.06 9.05 6.02
C ALA A 228 -30.91 9.20 4.73
N ASP A 229 -31.87 10.12 4.69
CA ASP A 229 -32.64 10.46 3.50
C ASP A 229 -32.09 11.69 2.73
N SER A 230 -31.00 12.32 3.18
CA SER A 230 -30.31 13.38 2.46
C SER A 230 -29.32 12.82 1.42
N TYR A 231 -29.35 13.38 0.20
CA TYR A 231 -28.58 12.85 -0.92
C TYR A 231 -28.37 13.81 -2.10
N MET A 232 -27.38 13.45 -2.91
CA MET A 232 -27.22 13.85 -4.31
C MET A 232 -27.27 12.59 -5.18
N THR A 233 -28.38 12.32 -5.88
CA THR A 233 -28.54 11.08 -6.67
C THR A 233 -28.93 11.28 -8.13
N ASP A 234 -28.48 10.38 -9.02
CA ASP A 234 -28.81 10.39 -10.45
C ASP A 234 -28.58 11.73 -11.18
N ASN A 235 -27.78 12.66 -10.64
CA ASN A 235 -27.57 14.00 -11.23
C ASN A 235 -26.54 13.95 -12.36
N ALA A 236 -26.36 15.08 -13.04
CA ALA A 236 -25.29 15.28 -14.01
C ALA A 236 -24.56 16.61 -13.78
N VAL A 237 -23.26 16.64 -14.07
CA VAL A 237 -22.47 17.86 -14.24
C VAL A 237 -21.78 17.80 -15.60
N TYR A 238 -21.93 18.85 -16.40
CA TYR A 238 -21.32 18.95 -17.72
C TYR A 238 -20.65 20.31 -17.95
N ALA A 239 -19.41 20.30 -18.46
CA ALA A 239 -18.61 21.49 -18.77
C ALA A 239 -18.52 22.44 -17.57
N SER A 240 -18.02 21.92 -16.43
CA SER A 240 -17.90 22.66 -15.18
C SER A 240 -16.62 23.48 -15.13
N TYR A 241 -16.72 24.70 -14.62
CA TYR A 241 -15.60 25.61 -14.44
C TYR A 241 -14.78 25.34 -13.17
N TRP A 242 -15.36 24.69 -12.16
CA TRP A 242 -14.57 24.13 -11.04
C TRP A 242 -15.34 23.05 -10.29
N ARG A 243 -14.81 21.81 -10.30
CA ARG A 243 -15.30 20.60 -9.62
C ARG A 243 -16.71 20.17 -10.03
N ALA A 244 -17.27 19.11 -9.44
CA ALA A 244 -18.63 18.67 -9.74
C ALA A 244 -19.48 18.47 -8.47
N PHE A 245 -19.10 17.51 -7.62
CA PHE A 245 -19.82 17.14 -6.41
C PHE A 245 -18.88 17.24 -5.21
N THR A 246 -19.09 18.26 -4.38
CA THR A 246 -18.24 18.54 -3.20
C THR A 246 -18.95 18.14 -1.90
N ILE A 247 -18.22 17.39 -1.06
CA ILE A 247 -18.58 17.11 0.33
C ILE A 247 -17.56 17.84 1.21
N HIS A 248 -18.05 18.75 2.06
CA HIS A 248 -17.22 19.60 2.94
C HIS A 248 -17.83 19.58 4.34
N GLY A 249 -17.08 19.18 5.37
CA GLY A 249 -17.54 19.12 6.77
C GLY A 249 -18.89 18.42 6.96
N THR A 250 -19.10 17.33 6.22
CA THR A 250 -20.39 16.63 6.10
C THR A 250 -20.16 15.11 6.13
N HIS A 251 -21.02 14.39 6.85
CA HIS A 251 -20.88 12.96 7.13
C HIS A 251 -22.18 12.22 6.81
N ALA A 252 -22.09 10.92 6.50
CA ALA A 252 -23.21 10.05 6.16
C ALA A 252 -24.05 10.41 4.91
N LEU A 253 -23.61 11.37 4.09
CA LEU A 253 -24.32 11.79 2.87
C LEU A 253 -24.25 10.70 1.78
N THR A 254 -25.37 10.43 1.10
CA THR A 254 -25.39 9.57 -0.09
C THR A 254 -25.17 10.38 -1.37
N VAL A 255 -24.10 10.06 -2.11
CA VAL A 255 -23.76 10.63 -3.42
C VAL A 255 -23.68 9.49 -4.43
N ALA A 256 -24.78 9.19 -5.14
CA ALA A 256 -24.86 7.98 -5.96
C ALA A 256 -25.46 8.14 -7.37
N ASN A 257 -25.03 7.31 -8.31
CA ASN A 257 -25.46 7.30 -9.71
C ASN A 257 -25.23 8.63 -10.48
N ASN A 258 -24.43 9.56 -9.98
CA ASN A 258 -24.23 10.85 -10.62
C ASN A 258 -23.20 10.76 -11.76
N THR A 259 -23.32 11.62 -12.77
CA THR A 259 -22.43 11.62 -13.95
C THR A 259 -21.73 12.98 -14.11
N ALA A 260 -20.43 13.06 -13.86
CA ALA A 260 -19.61 14.26 -14.06
C ALA A 260 -18.74 14.11 -15.31
N PHE A 261 -18.81 15.06 -16.25
CA PHE A 261 -18.05 15.01 -17.50
C PHE A 261 -17.59 16.40 -17.96
N HIS A 262 -16.35 16.53 -18.44
CA HIS A 262 -15.72 17.81 -18.79
C HIS A 262 -15.68 18.74 -17.57
N VAL A 263 -14.70 18.51 -16.67
CA VAL A 263 -14.64 19.16 -15.36
C VAL A 263 -13.25 19.74 -15.11
N ALA A 264 -13.18 21.05 -14.84
CA ALA A 264 -11.97 21.70 -14.37
C ALA A 264 -11.74 21.44 -12.87
N GLY A 265 -10.56 20.95 -12.48
CA GLY A 265 -10.33 20.45 -11.12
C GLY A 265 -11.08 19.13 -10.83
N SER A 266 -10.94 18.62 -9.60
CA SER A 266 -11.42 17.26 -9.27
C SER A 266 -12.95 17.13 -9.25
N ALA A 267 -13.51 16.06 -9.80
CA ALA A 267 -14.97 15.93 -9.98
C ALA A 267 -15.72 15.59 -8.68
N PHE A 268 -15.52 14.39 -8.13
CA PHE A 268 -16.07 13.99 -6.82
C PHE A 268 -15.01 14.30 -5.77
N TYR A 269 -15.27 15.29 -4.93
CA TYR A 269 -14.24 15.94 -4.12
C TYR A 269 -14.64 16.02 -2.65
N ILE A 270 -13.87 15.34 -1.81
CA ILE A 270 -13.94 15.47 -0.35
C ILE A 270 -12.99 16.60 0.08
N GLU A 271 -13.48 17.64 0.75
CA GLU A 271 -12.74 18.91 0.84
C GLU A 271 -11.62 18.94 1.90
N ASP A 272 -11.94 18.84 3.19
CA ASP A 272 -10.98 19.17 4.25
C ASP A 272 -10.35 17.96 4.96
N GLY A 273 -10.87 16.75 4.74
CA GLY A 273 -10.40 15.51 5.38
C GLY A 273 -11.14 15.11 6.65
N ALA A 274 -12.16 15.88 7.07
CA ALA A 274 -13.00 15.55 8.21
C ALA A 274 -14.23 14.68 7.84
N GLU A 275 -14.52 14.52 6.54
CA GLU A 275 -15.75 13.94 6.03
C GLU A 275 -15.71 12.40 6.03
N GLU A 276 -16.63 11.78 6.78
CA GLU A 276 -16.63 10.33 7.02
C GLU A 276 -18.02 9.68 6.83
N ARG A 277 -18.04 8.36 6.63
CA ARG A 277 -19.24 7.51 6.45
C ARG A 277 -20.14 7.89 5.26
N ASN A 278 -19.73 8.81 4.39
CA ASN A 278 -20.46 9.17 3.17
C ASN A 278 -20.47 7.99 2.19
N ARG A 279 -21.55 7.86 1.40
CA ARG A 279 -21.73 6.76 0.44
C ARG A 279 -21.62 7.26 -1.00
N ILE A 280 -20.43 7.13 -1.58
CA ILE A 280 -20.07 7.53 -2.94
C ILE A 280 -20.16 6.29 -3.84
N THR A 281 -21.31 6.05 -4.49
CA THR A 281 -21.51 4.79 -5.24
C THR A 281 -22.16 4.91 -6.62
N GLY A 282 -21.68 4.12 -7.59
CA GLY A 282 -22.28 4.04 -8.92
C GLY A 282 -22.10 5.31 -9.75
N ASN A 283 -21.18 6.21 -9.38
CA ASN A 283 -20.96 7.47 -10.08
C ASN A 283 -19.98 7.30 -11.26
N PHE A 284 -20.11 8.16 -12.27
CA PHE A 284 -19.14 8.29 -13.37
C PHE A 284 -18.44 9.65 -13.32
N ALA A 285 -17.12 9.66 -13.53
CA ALA A 285 -16.31 10.85 -13.76
C ALA A 285 -15.49 10.71 -15.05
N GLY A 286 -15.45 11.73 -15.92
CA GLY A 286 -14.68 11.67 -17.16
C GLY A 286 -14.22 13.02 -17.70
N TYR A 287 -13.08 13.05 -18.39
CA TYR A 287 -12.47 14.25 -18.99
C TYR A 287 -12.26 15.35 -17.94
N ILE A 288 -11.21 15.17 -17.13
CA ILE A 288 -10.91 15.93 -15.92
C ILE A 288 -9.61 16.74 -16.10
N HIS A 289 -9.68 18.06 -15.96
CA HIS A 289 -8.57 18.98 -16.25
C HIS A 289 -7.79 19.36 -14.98
N PRO A 290 -6.49 19.02 -14.86
CA PRO A 290 -5.63 19.51 -13.78
C PRO A 290 -5.35 21.02 -13.90
N LEU A 291 -5.25 21.72 -12.76
CA LEU A 291 -5.16 23.18 -12.72
C LEU A 291 -3.74 23.69 -12.38
N GLY A 292 -3.36 24.84 -12.94
CA GLY A 292 -2.06 25.47 -12.62
C GLY A 292 -0.83 24.80 -13.24
N ARG A 293 -1.02 23.96 -14.27
CA ARG A 293 0.05 23.45 -15.14
C ARG A 293 0.32 24.43 -16.29
N ALA A 294 1.53 24.39 -16.85
CA ALA A 294 1.87 25.16 -18.05
C ALA A 294 1.38 24.45 -19.31
N ASP A 295 1.75 23.18 -19.45
CA ASP A 295 1.08 22.19 -20.30
C ASP A 295 0.54 21.07 -19.38
N PRO A 296 -0.74 20.68 -19.45
CA PRO A 296 -1.25 19.58 -18.65
C PRO A 296 -0.62 18.22 -19.01
N CYS A 297 -0.04 18.07 -20.20
CA CYS A 297 0.59 16.86 -20.70
C CYS A 297 2.03 16.64 -20.25
N ASP A 298 2.70 17.67 -19.73
CA ASP A 298 4.06 17.55 -19.23
C ASP A 298 4.09 16.61 -18.03
N ALA A 299 4.89 15.54 -18.16
CA ALA A 299 5.25 14.67 -17.05
C ALA A 299 6.40 15.31 -16.26
N VAL A 300 6.25 15.45 -14.94
CA VAL A 300 7.30 16.03 -14.07
C VAL A 300 8.42 15.04 -13.73
N GLY A 301 8.64 14.05 -14.60
CA GLY A 301 9.65 12.99 -14.45
C GLY A 301 9.48 12.21 -13.15
N SER A 302 10.54 12.17 -12.34
CA SER A 302 10.59 11.34 -11.14
C SER A 302 9.96 12.00 -9.91
N VAL A 303 9.40 11.18 -9.02
CA VAL A 303 8.86 11.59 -7.71
C VAL A 303 9.88 12.34 -6.83
N PHE A 304 11.18 12.16 -7.05
CA PHE A 304 12.24 12.91 -6.36
C PHE A 304 12.51 14.30 -6.95
N ALA A 305 12.09 14.55 -8.19
CA ALA A 305 12.17 15.83 -8.88
C ALA A 305 10.82 16.58 -8.89
N ALA A 306 9.76 15.97 -8.36
CA ALA A 306 8.42 16.54 -8.34
C ALA A 306 8.39 17.87 -7.55
N PRO A 307 7.89 18.97 -8.16
CA PRO A 307 7.89 20.28 -7.52
C PRO A 307 6.88 20.34 -6.36
N THR A 308 7.23 21.06 -5.29
CA THR A 308 6.28 21.47 -4.26
C THR A 308 5.35 22.54 -4.83
N ILE A 309 4.11 22.17 -5.13
CA ILE A 309 3.07 23.08 -5.61
C ILE A 309 2.59 23.92 -4.43
N ARG A 310 2.64 25.24 -4.56
CA ARG A 310 2.19 26.18 -3.53
C ARG A 310 0.82 26.76 -3.89
N GLN A 311 -0.01 26.95 -2.87
CA GLN A 311 -1.27 27.69 -2.98
C GLN A 311 -1.00 29.11 -3.52
N SER A 312 -1.87 29.57 -4.41
CA SER A 312 -1.77 30.90 -5.03
C SER A 312 -3.15 31.49 -5.28
N ALA A 313 -3.21 32.77 -5.66
CA ALA A 313 -4.47 33.43 -6.04
C ALA A 313 -5.19 32.76 -7.22
N THR A 314 -4.48 32.00 -8.07
CA THR A 314 -5.05 31.27 -9.22
C THR A 314 -5.15 29.75 -9.00
N LEU A 315 -4.52 29.22 -7.94
CA LEU A 315 -4.58 27.83 -7.53
C LEU A 315 -4.86 27.75 -6.02
N LEU A 316 -6.13 27.96 -5.65
CA LEU A 316 -6.57 28.06 -4.26
C LEU A 316 -6.42 26.77 -3.44
N GLN A 317 -6.38 25.62 -4.11
CA GLN A 317 -6.06 24.32 -3.53
C GLN A 317 -4.94 23.71 -4.37
N PRO A 318 -3.71 23.59 -3.86
CA PRO A 318 -2.55 23.18 -4.67
C PRO A 318 -2.67 21.74 -5.18
N ALA A 319 -3.48 20.90 -4.56
CA ALA A 319 -3.74 19.53 -4.99
C ALA A 319 -4.66 19.42 -6.24
N ASP A 320 -5.37 20.48 -6.66
CA ASP A 320 -6.06 20.48 -7.97
C ASP A 320 -5.05 20.49 -9.15
N TRP A 321 -3.75 20.70 -8.89
CA TRP A 321 -2.66 20.41 -9.84
C TRP A 321 -2.53 18.92 -10.19
N ALA A 322 -3.03 18.05 -9.30
CA ALA A 322 -3.17 16.62 -9.48
C ALA A 322 -4.66 16.20 -9.52
N ALA A 323 -5.54 17.02 -10.12
CA ALA A 323 -6.97 16.77 -10.16
C ALA A 323 -7.36 15.36 -10.65
N ALA A 324 -8.37 14.78 -10.01
CA ALA A 324 -8.79 13.40 -10.20
C ALA A 324 -10.31 13.26 -10.40
N GLY A 325 -10.75 12.13 -10.96
CA GLY A 325 -12.17 11.80 -11.03
C GLY A 325 -12.80 11.70 -9.64
N PHE A 326 -12.12 11.01 -8.73
CA PHE A 326 -12.45 10.88 -7.31
C PHE A 326 -11.26 11.32 -6.46
N TYR A 327 -11.43 12.41 -5.71
CA TYR A 327 -10.45 13.00 -4.81
C TYR A 327 -10.90 12.74 -3.36
N LEU A 328 -10.08 11.99 -2.63
CA LEU A 328 -10.43 11.39 -1.35
C LEU A 328 -9.36 11.81 -0.32
N SER A 329 -9.61 12.94 0.35
CA SER A 329 -8.77 13.50 1.42
C SER A 329 -8.90 12.76 2.75
N ASN A 330 -10.03 12.07 2.97
CA ASN A 330 -10.20 11.03 3.98
C ASN A 330 -10.81 9.80 3.31
N ALA A 331 -10.18 8.63 3.48
CA ALA A 331 -10.63 7.41 2.83
C ALA A 331 -11.89 6.81 3.50
N ASN A 332 -12.22 7.14 4.76
CA ASN A 332 -13.24 6.50 5.61
C ASN A 332 -14.69 6.79 5.20
N ASN A 333 -15.00 6.38 3.98
CA ASN A 333 -16.26 6.52 3.28
C ASN A 333 -16.50 5.19 2.53
N TYR A 334 -17.69 5.02 1.95
CA TYR A 334 -17.99 3.88 1.09
C TYR A 334 -17.84 4.32 -0.38
N ILE A 335 -16.84 3.79 -1.09
CA ILE A 335 -16.54 4.15 -2.48
C ILE A 335 -16.79 2.92 -3.36
N ASP A 336 -18.02 2.71 -3.82
CA ASP A 336 -18.43 1.45 -4.48
C ASP A 336 -18.94 1.62 -5.92
N ASN A 337 -18.52 0.77 -6.86
CA ASN A 337 -19.06 0.68 -8.23
C ASN A 337 -18.91 1.96 -9.08
N ASN A 338 -17.94 2.82 -8.80
CA ASN A 338 -17.71 4.07 -9.52
C ASN A 338 -16.77 3.89 -10.73
N ALA A 339 -16.94 4.70 -11.77
CA ALA A 339 -16.11 4.69 -12.98
C ALA A 339 -15.40 6.02 -13.24
N ALA A 340 -14.12 5.97 -13.64
CA ALA A 340 -13.29 7.15 -13.87
C ALA A 340 -12.49 7.09 -15.20
N SER A 341 -12.62 8.11 -16.05
CA SER A 341 -11.85 8.29 -17.30
C SER A 341 -10.99 9.54 -17.23
N GLY A 342 -9.68 9.40 -17.40
CA GLY A 342 -8.77 10.54 -17.50
C GLY A 342 -8.50 11.25 -16.16
N GLY A 343 -8.00 12.48 -16.23
CA GLY A 343 -7.44 13.20 -15.09
C GLY A 343 -6.05 12.71 -14.69
N THR A 344 -5.53 13.27 -13.60
CA THR A 344 -4.19 12.89 -13.08
C THR A 344 -4.16 11.42 -12.68
N SER A 345 -5.19 11.04 -11.93
CA SER A 345 -5.57 9.68 -11.54
C SER A 345 -7.10 9.59 -11.64
N GLY A 346 -7.63 8.39 -11.88
CA GLY A 346 -9.07 8.15 -11.74
C GLY A 346 -9.51 8.27 -10.28
N PHE A 347 -8.73 7.66 -9.37
CA PHE A 347 -8.90 7.75 -7.92
C PHE A 347 -7.61 8.24 -7.25
N MET A 348 -7.73 9.25 -6.40
CA MET A 348 -6.64 9.92 -5.67
C MET A 348 -6.94 9.88 -4.17
N PHE A 349 -6.22 9.02 -3.44
CA PHE A 349 -6.21 9.03 -1.98
C PHE A 349 -4.98 9.80 -1.51
N LEU A 350 -5.19 10.96 -0.88
CA LEU A 350 -4.11 11.78 -0.35
C LEU A 350 -3.66 11.30 1.02
N ASN A 351 -2.35 11.36 1.28
CA ASN A 351 -1.87 11.37 2.66
C ASN A 351 -2.06 12.79 3.20
N LEU A 352 -2.96 12.89 4.18
CA LEU A 352 -3.35 14.14 4.81
C LEU A 352 -3.10 14.00 6.33
N PRO A 353 -1.99 14.55 6.86
CA PRO A 353 -1.59 14.34 8.25
C PRO A 353 -2.61 14.85 9.28
N LEU A 354 -3.21 16.00 8.99
CA LEU A 354 -4.28 16.66 9.75
C LEU A 354 -5.26 17.28 8.74
N PRO A 355 -6.54 17.48 9.10
CA PRO A 355 -7.48 18.21 8.25
C PRO A 355 -7.00 19.62 7.87
N ILE A 356 -7.56 20.16 6.80
CA ILE A 356 -7.27 21.52 6.32
C ILE A 356 -8.51 22.42 6.39
N GLY A 357 -8.42 23.64 5.84
CA GLY A 357 -9.57 24.51 5.61
C GLY A 357 -10.31 24.93 6.88
N LEU A 358 -11.64 24.73 6.88
CA LEU A 358 -12.50 25.05 8.03
C LEU A 358 -12.41 23.98 9.12
N ASN A 359 -12.07 22.74 8.76
CA ASN A 359 -12.04 21.61 9.68
C ASN A 359 -10.66 21.36 10.30
N ARG A 360 -9.66 22.21 10.01
CA ARG A 360 -8.26 22.11 10.46
C ARG A 360 -8.04 21.80 11.95
N ASN A 361 -8.94 22.26 12.80
CA ASN A 361 -8.85 22.10 14.25
C ASN A 361 -9.62 20.87 14.79
N VAL A 362 -10.18 20.03 13.92
CA VAL A 362 -10.77 18.73 14.31
C VAL A 362 -9.63 17.78 14.67
N PRO A 363 -9.64 17.13 15.86
CA PRO A 363 -8.58 16.22 16.31
C PRO A 363 -8.68 14.87 15.60
N LEU A 364 -8.35 14.85 14.31
CA LEU A 364 -8.42 13.71 13.41
C LEU A 364 -7.11 13.57 12.63
N GLU A 365 -6.76 12.34 12.25
CA GLU A 365 -5.59 12.03 11.44
C GLU A 365 -6.03 11.27 10.17
N PRO A 366 -6.42 11.96 9.08
CA PRO A 366 -7.05 11.32 7.91
C PRO A 366 -6.17 10.26 7.23
N TYR A 367 -4.84 10.42 7.23
CA TYR A 367 -3.89 9.41 6.74
C TYR A 367 -3.89 8.07 7.50
N LYS A 368 -4.47 8.02 8.71
CA LYS A 368 -4.69 6.79 9.48
C LYS A 368 -6.04 6.14 9.20
N ARG A 369 -6.96 6.82 8.51
CA ARG A 369 -8.36 6.40 8.36
C ARG A 369 -8.53 5.52 7.11
N PRO A 370 -8.76 4.19 7.23
CA PRO A 370 -8.94 3.29 6.08
C PRO A 370 -10.34 3.46 5.46
N PRO A 371 -10.55 3.00 4.21
CA PRO A 371 -11.88 2.99 3.59
C PRO A 371 -12.83 2.00 4.27
N LEU A 372 -14.10 2.40 4.40
CA LEU A 372 -15.17 1.53 4.90
C LEU A 372 -15.60 0.51 3.84
N SER A 373 -15.51 0.90 2.56
CA SER A 373 -15.49 -0.01 1.42
C SER A 373 -14.83 0.66 0.22
N PHE A 374 -14.09 -0.12 -0.55
CA PHE A 374 -13.72 0.20 -1.93
C PHE A 374 -13.92 -1.05 -2.78
N SER A 375 -15.04 -1.16 -3.50
CA SER A 375 -15.39 -2.37 -4.26
C SER A 375 -16.09 -2.07 -5.58
N GLY A 376 -15.76 -2.81 -6.66
CA GLY A 376 -16.45 -2.70 -7.95
C GLY A 376 -16.03 -1.50 -8.81
N ASN A 377 -15.01 -0.74 -8.39
CA ASN A 377 -14.61 0.49 -9.06
C ASN A 377 -13.80 0.20 -10.34
N THR A 378 -13.82 1.16 -11.27
CA THR A 378 -13.08 1.09 -12.53
C THR A 378 -12.40 2.41 -12.89
N ALA A 379 -11.16 2.36 -13.39
CA ALA A 379 -10.42 3.55 -13.82
C ALA A 379 -9.67 3.31 -15.14
N HIS A 380 -9.59 4.33 -16.00
CA HIS A 380 -8.78 4.27 -17.20
C HIS A 380 -8.23 5.63 -17.68
N SER A 381 -7.39 5.59 -18.71
CA SER A 381 -6.90 6.74 -19.49
C SER A 381 -6.15 7.82 -18.71
N SER A 382 -5.68 7.49 -17.50
CA SER A 382 -5.08 8.37 -16.50
C SER A 382 -3.69 7.86 -16.06
N GLY A 383 -3.04 8.54 -15.10
CA GLY A 383 -1.79 8.08 -14.51
C GLY A 383 -0.58 8.13 -15.44
N TYR A 384 -0.29 9.28 -16.06
CA TYR A 384 0.85 9.45 -16.98
C TYR A 384 1.70 10.71 -16.72
N HIS A 385 1.46 11.39 -15.61
CA HIS A 385 1.99 12.73 -15.31
C HIS A 385 3.34 12.72 -14.54
N TRP A 386 3.87 11.54 -14.21
CA TRP A 386 5.19 11.29 -13.64
C TRP A 386 5.50 9.78 -13.77
N ASP A 387 6.76 9.36 -13.57
CA ASP A 387 7.24 7.99 -13.89
C ASP A 387 6.44 6.87 -13.20
N ASN A 388 5.94 7.13 -11.99
CA ASN A 388 5.14 6.21 -11.17
C ASN A 388 3.68 6.68 -11.03
N ALA A 389 3.15 7.41 -12.02
CA ALA A 389 1.78 7.90 -11.99
C ALA A 389 0.78 6.76 -12.17
N ALA A 390 -0.33 6.80 -11.43
CA ALA A 390 -1.28 5.68 -11.37
C ALA A 390 -2.74 6.09 -11.60
N ALA A 391 -3.54 5.17 -12.13
CA ALA A 391 -4.98 5.33 -12.29
C ALA A 391 -5.71 5.25 -10.92
N ILE A 392 -5.22 4.40 -10.01
CA ILE A 392 -5.52 4.44 -8.58
C ILE A 392 -4.22 4.75 -7.84
N TYR A 393 -4.14 5.94 -7.26
CA TYR A 393 -2.95 6.42 -6.54
C TYR A 393 -3.27 6.66 -5.06
N CYS A 394 -2.44 6.06 -4.20
CA CYS A 394 -2.47 6.27 -2.75
C CYS A 394 -1.11 6.83 -2.32
N GLY A 395 -1.06 8.15 -2.13
CA GLY A 395 0.16 8.88 -1.80
C GLY A 395 -0.01 10.37 -2.03
N GLY A 396 1.11 11.09 -2.21
CA GLY A 396 1.09 12.55 -2.23
C GLY A 396 0.82 13.14 -0.85
N ASP A 397 1.19 14.39 -0.66
CA ASP A 397 1.18 15.09 0.61
C ASP A 397 0.51 16.45 0.42
N LEU A 398 -0.48 16.76 1.27
CA LEU A 398 -1.17 18.04 1.31
C LEU A 398 -1.17 18.54 2.76
N ARG A 399 -0.52 19.68 3.01
CA ARG A 399 -0.41 20.27 4.35
C ARG A 399 -0.22 21.78 4.27
N TYR A 400 -0.25 22.44 5.41
CA TYR A 400 0.24 23.81 5.53
C TYR A 400 1.78 23.82 5.57
N ASP A 401 2.41 24.82 4.97
CA ASP A 401 3.85 25.02 5.06
C ASP A 401 4.27 25.26 6.51
N PRO A 402 5.19 24.46 7.10
CA PRO A 402 5.68 24.71 8.46
C PRO A 402 6.34 26.09 8.67
N ALA A 403 6.76 26.78 7.60
CA ALA A 403 7.42 28.08 7.68
C ALA A 403 6.47 29.27 7.94
N ASP A 404 5.21 29.19 7.50
CA ASP A 404 4.20 30.25 7.73
C ASP A 404 2.91 29.75 8.41
N ASN A 405 2.70 28.43 8.41
CA ASN A 405 1.54 27.73 8.96
C ASN A 405 0.18 28.15 8.35
N VAL A 406 0.18 28.83 7.20
CA VAL A 406 -0.98 29.50 6.56
C VAL A 406 -1.13 29.13 5.08
N THR A 407 -0.03 29.01 4.33
CA THR A 407 -0.02 28.65 2.91
C THR A 407 -0.15 27.13 2.77
N LEU A 408 -1.13 26.64 2.00
CA LEU A 408 -1.18 25.22 1.64
C LEU A 408 -0.09 24.85 0.62
N THR A 409 0.49 23.68 0.78
CA THR A 409 1.43 23.04 -0.16
C THR A 409 0.91 21.66 -0.52
N TYR A 410 1.08 21.30 -1.80
CA TYR A 410 0.87 19.94 -2.29
C TYR A 410 2.16 19.44 -2.93
N LYS A 411 2.50 18.17 -2.70
CA LYS A 411 3.64 17.52 -3.34
C LYS A 411 3.29 16.08 -3.69
N ILE A 412 3.67 15.65 -4.90
CA ILE A 412 3.69 14.23 -5.26
C ILE A 412 4.90 13.62 -4.56
N GLU A 413 4.68 12.86 -3.49
CA GLU A 413 5.74 12.15 -2.79
C GLU A 413 5.29 10.79 -2.26
N ARG A 414 6.26 10.03 -1.74
CA ARG A 414 6.09 8.68 -1.21
C ARG A 414 5.64 8.76 0.25
N SER A 415 4.38 9.12 0.46
CA SER A 415 3.81 9.34 1.78
C SER A 415 3.14 8.08 2.34
N THR A 416 3.63 7.60 3.49
CA THR A 416 3.18 6.35 4.13
C THR A 416 1.83 6.53 4.84
N PHE A 417 0.79 5.85 4.35
CA PHE A 417 -0.40 5.60 5.15
C PHE A 417 -0.05 4.63 6.29
N ASP A 418 -0.64 4.87 7.47
CA ASP A 418 -0.57 4.01 8.64
C ASP A 418 -2.01 3.67 9.08
N PRO A 419 -2.73 2.80 8.33
CA PRO A 419 -4.16 2.55 8.55
C PRO A 419 -4.43 1.94 9.94
N ARG A 420 -5.34 2.59 10.68
CA ARG A 420 -5.79 2.22 12.03
C ARG A 420 -7.29 2.46 12.20
N GLN A 421 -7.89 1.70 13.12
CA GLN A 421 -9.25 1.88 13.62
C GLN A 421 -9.19 2.47 15.04
N ASP A 422 -10.16 3.29 15.42
CA ASP A 422 -10.25 3.78 16.80
C ASP A 422 -10.50 2.61 17.78
N SER A 423 -9.76 2.60 18.88
CA SER A 423 -9.99 1.67 19.98
C SER A 423 -11.29 2.04 20.72
N PRO A 424 -12.18 1.08 21.03
CA PRO A 424 -13.28 1.31 21.96
C PRO A 424 -12.83 1.51 23.43
N ASP A 425 -11.60 1.12 23.78
CA ASP A 425 -10.99 1.34 25.11
C ASP A 425 -10.16 2.64 25.07
N PRO A 426 -10.47 3.65 25.91
CA PRO A 426 -9.74 4.91 25.96
C PRO A 426 -8.31 4.80 26.48
N ASN A 427 -7.90 3.66 27.05
CA ASN A 427 -6.53 3.42 27.50
C ASN A 427 -5.63 2.83 26.40
N ASN A 428 -6.22 2.28 25.34
CA ASN A 428 -5.51 1.59 24.27
C ASN A 428 -5.46 2.44 22.99
N ALA A 429 -4.30 2.49 22.35
CA ALA A 429 -4.10 3.27 21.13
C ALA A 429 -4.82 2.62 19.93
N SER A 430 -5.06 3.43 18.89
CA SER A 430 -5.79 2.99 17.69
C SER A 430 -5.17 1.75 17.04
N ILE A 431 -6.03 0.75 16.78
CA ILE A 431 -5.71 -0.62 16.39
C ILE A 431 -5.24 -0.64 14.93
N PRO A 432 -4.07 -1.21 14.59
CA PRO A 432 -3.63 -1.36 13.20
C PRO A 432 -4.59 -2.25 12.38
N VAL A 433 -5.00 -1.77 11.19
CA VAL A 433 -5.90 -2.50 10.28
C VAL A 433 -5.41 -2.37 8.83
N LYS A 434 -6.05 -3.06 7.87
CA LYS A 434 -5.67 -3.00 6.45
C LYS A 434 -6.37 -1.88 5.69
N PHE A 435 -5.67 -1.28 4.73
CA PHE A 435 -6.26 -0.43 3.69
C PHE A 435 -6.65 -1.32 2.50
N VAL A 436 -7.93 -1.50 2.22
CA VAL A 436 -8.41 -2.57 1.32
C VAL A 436 -9.08 -2.04 0.05
N LEU A 437 -8.62 -2.51 -1.11
CA LEU A 437 -9.31 -2.40 -2.40
C LEU A 437 -9.85 -3.78 -2.82
N ARG A 438 -11.10 -3.84 -3.31
CA ARG A 438 -11.74 -5.08 -3.76
C ARG A 438 -12.34 -4.99 -5.17
N ASN A 439 -12.45 -6.11 -5.87
CA ASN A 439 -13.27 -6.28 -7.09
C ASN A 439 -13.08 -5.14 -8.12
N THR A 440 -11.84 -4.75 -8.40
CA THR A 440 -11.52 -3.49 -9.10
C THR A 440 -10.84 -3.77 -10.44
N LYS A 441 -11.27 -3.10 -11.51
CA LYS A 441 -10.73 -3.27 -12.88
C LYS A 441 -10.16 -1.96 -13.42
N VAL A 442 -8.91 -1.98 -13.88
CA VAL A 442 -8.22 -0.83 -14.47
C VAL A 442 -7.74 -1.17 -15.88
N TRP A 443 -7.82 -0.22 -16.80
CA TRP A 443 -7.24 -0.37 -18.13
C TRP A 443 -6.60 0.92 -18.65
N LEU A 444 -5.68 0.82 -19.61
CA LEU A 444 -5.09 1.98 -20.29
C LEU A 444 -4.57 3.09 -19.34
N GLY A 445 -3.99 2.69 -18.21
CA GLY A 445 -3.31 3.58 -17.28
C GLY A 445 -1.79 3.57 -17.47
N GLY A 446 -1.07 4.40 -16.71
CA GLY A 446 0.33 4.09 -16.40
C GLY A 446 0.39 2.91 -15.43
N PHE A 447 0.67 3.18 -14.16
CA PHE A 447 0.50 2.18 -13.12
C PHE A 447 -1.00 1.98 -12.85
N SER A 448 -1.50 0.74 -12.85
CA SER A 448 -2.93 0.52 -12.64
C SER A 448 -3.33 0.80 -11.18
N VAL A 449 -2.51 0.34 -10.23
CA VAL A 449 -2.54 0.73 -8.82
C VAL A 449 -1.13 0.99 -8.28
N ALA A 450 -0.95 2.08 -7.54
CA ALA A 450 0.28 2.37 -6.82
C ALA A 450 -0.01 2.90 -5.41
N SER A 451 0.64 2.30 -4.40
CA SER A 451 0.63 2.76 -3.02
C SER A 451 2.06 2.91 -2.47
N TYR A 452 2.19 3.68 -1.40
CA TYR A 452 3.45 3.91 -0.65
C TYR A 452 3.26 3.77 0.87
N GLY A 453 2.23 3.06 1.33
CA GLY A 453 1.87 2.90 2.74
C GLY A 453 1.65 1.45 3.15
N ASP A 454 1.73 1.20 4.46
CA ASP A 454 1.72 -0.12 5.07
C ASP A 454 0.31 -0.75 5.15
N ARG A 455 0.25 -2.09 5.24
CA ARG A 455 -0.99 -2.89 5.40
C ARG A 455 -1.98 -2.72 4.24
N PHE A 456 -1.50 -2.55 3.01
CA PHE A 456 -2.34 -2.29 1.84
C PHE A 456 -2.70 -3.59 1.10
N MET A 457 -3.98 -3.93 1.02
CA MET A 457 -4.48 -5.16 0.38
C MET A 457 -5.31 -4.86 -0.87
N VAL A 458 -5.04 -5.59 -1.94
CA VAL A 458 -5.78 -5.56 -3.21
C VAL A 458 -6.28 -6.97 -3.52
N ASP A 459 -7.60 -7.18 -3.55
CA ASP A 459 -8.21 -8.52 -3.68
C ASP A 459 -9.31 -8.57 -4.75
N GLY A 460 -9.16 -9.43 -5.75
CA GLY A 460 -10.06 -9.48 -6.91
C GLY A 460 -9.77 -8.31 -7.85
N PHE A 461 -8.62 -8.33 -8.54
CA PHE A 461 -8.12 -7.18 -9.28
C PHE A 461 -7.77 -7.50 -10.72
N GLU A 462 -8.27 -6.70 -11.66
CA GLU A 462 -7.97 -6.84 -13.08
C GLU A 462 -7.21 -5.62 -13.60
N SER A 463 -6.10 -5.86 -14.29
CA SER A 463 -5.36 -4.81 -15.01
C SER A 463 -5.19 -5.22 -16.46
N HIS A 464 -5.70 -4.41 -17.39
CA HIS A 464 -5.57 -4.64 -18.83
C HIS A 464 -4.82 -3.49 -19.51
N ASP A 465 -3.73 -3.78 -20.20
CA ASP A 465 -2.99 -2.80 -20.99
C ASP A 465 -2.57 -1.55 -20.18
N GLY A 466 -2.09 -1.73 -18.94
CA GLY A 466 -1.37 -0.70 -18.17
C GLY A 466 0.13 -0.72 -18.47
N THR A 467 0.90 0.31 -18.07
CA THR A 467 2.38 0.23 -18.11
C THR A 467 2.93 -0.59 -16.93
N MET A 468 2.24 -0.59 -15.79
CA MET A 468 2.51 -1.47 -14.64
C MET A 468 1.19 -2.02 -14.08
N GLY A 469 1.06 -3.34 -13.98
CA GLY A 469 -0.15 -3.99 -13.44
C GLY A 469 -0.40 -3.69 -11.97
N ALA A 470 0.61 -3.78 -11.11
CA ALA A 470 0.53 -3.31 -9.73
C ALA A 470 1.89 -2.94 -9.13
N ALA A 471 1.92 -1.88 -8.31
CA ALA A 471 3.06 -1.50 -7.48
C ALA A 471 2.60 -1.11 -6.07
N VAL A 472 2.14 -2.13 -5.33
CA VAL A 472 1.66 -2.01 -3.94
C VAL A 472 2.88 -2.05 -3.00
N ARG A 473 3.24 -0.94 -2.34
CA ARG A 473 4.50 -0.83 -1.56
C ARG A 473 4.24 -0.44 -0.10
N GLY A 474 4.69 -1.28 0.81
CA GLY A 474 4.48 -1.14 2.25
C GLY A 474 4.69 -2.47 2.96
N ASP A 475 4.29 -2.51 4.23
CA ASP A 475 4.55 -3.62 5.14
C ASP A 475 3.30 -4.05 5.95
N PRO A 476 2.76 -5.26 5.72
CA PRO A 476 2.81 -5.99 4.46
C PRO A 476 1.80 -5.46 3.46
N ASN A 477 2.15 -5.55 2.18
CA ASN A 477 1.22 -5.24 1.10
C ASN A 477 0.91 -6.49 0.28
N GLU A 478 -0.36 -6.62 -0.09
CA GLU A 478 -0.99 -7.89 -0.43
C GLU A 478 -1.72 -7.77 -1.78
N LEU A 479 -1.51 -8.74 -2.69
CA LEU A 479 -2.21 -8.82 -3.97
C LEU A 479 -2.79 -10.22 -4.18
N TYR A 480 -4.11 -10.32 -4.14
CA TYR A 480 -4.86 -11.57 -4.20
C TYR A 480 -5.84 -11.61 -5.37
N ASN A 481 -6.01 -12.82 -5.94
CA ASN A 481 -7.03 -13.13 -6.95
C ASN A 481 -7.00 -12.14 -8.14
N ALA A 482 -5.81 -11.93 -8.71
CA ALA A 482 -5.58 -10.88 -9.71
C ALA A 482 -5.33 -11.44 -11.12
N ASP A 483 -5.68 -10.67 -12.15
CA ASP A 483 -5.37 -10.94 -13.56
C ASP A 483 -4.73 -9.71 -14.22
N LEU A 484 -3.44 -9.85 -14.55
CA LEU A 484 -2.58 -8.79 -15.08
C LEU A 484 -2.27 -9.09 -16.56
N ASN A 485 -3.08 -8.53 -17.45
CA ASN A 485 -3.04 -8.74 -18.89
C ASN A 485 -2.36 -7.56 -19.58
N LEU A 486 -1.09 -7.70 -19.99
CA LEU A 486 -0.28 -6.55 -20.38
C LEU A 486 -0.38 -6.15 -21.86
N ASN A 487 -0.65 -7.12 -22.73
CA ASN A 487 -0.84 -6.90 -24.16
C ASN A 487 -2.08 -7.68 -24.64
N SER A 488 -3.26 -7.12 -24.40
CA SER A 488 -4.51 -7.64 -24.95
C SER A 488 -4.54 -7.56 -26.49
N PRO A 489 -5.53 -8.20 -27.16
CA PRO A 489 -5.78 -7.98 -28.58
C PRO A 489 -6.00 -6.50 -28.94
N GLN A 490 -6.47 -5.69 -28.00
CA GLN A 490 -6.65 -4.24 -28.19
C GLN A 490 -5.34 -3.46 -28.07
N ALA A 491 -4.37 -3.89 -27.24
CA ALA A 491 -3.03 -3.30 -27.23
C ALA A 491 -2.36 -3.40 -28.60
N ALA A 492 -2.51 -4.54 -29.29
CA ALA A 492 -2.00 -4.71 -30.65
C ALA A 492 -2.68 -3.78 -31.68
N TRP A 493 -3.99 -3.54 -31.54
CA TRP A 493 -4.68 -2.54 -32.36
C TRP A 493 -4.17 -1.12 -32.06
N LEU A 494 -4.02 -0.76 -30.78
CA LEU A 494 -3.52 0.55 -30.34
C LEU A 494 -2.14 0.84 -30.95
N THR A 495 -1.15 -0.02 -30.72
CA THR A 495 0.22 0.14 -31.27
C THR A 495 0.25 0.27 -32.80
N ALA A 496 -0.69 -0.35 -33.52
CA ALA A 496 -0.75 -0.28 -34.98
C ALA A 496 -1.55 0.92 -35.53
N ASN A 497 -2.33 1.64 -34.72
CA ASN A 497 -3.29 2.65 -35.19
C ASN A 497 -3.21 4.02 -34.47
N ILE A 498 -2.40 4.18 -33.41
CA ILE A 498 -2.28 5.43 -32.66
C ILE A 498 -0.85 6.00 -32.68
N PRO A 499 -0.67 7.34 -32.60
CA PRO A 499 0.64 7.98 -32.51
C PRO A 499 1.51 7.48 -31.34
N ASN A 500 2.83 7.42 -31.55
CA ASN A 500 3.79 6.87 -30.58
C ASN A 500 3.74 7.54 -29.19
N ASP A 501 3.38 8.82 -29.11
CA ASP A 501 3.21 9.57 -27.85
C ASP A 501 2.03 9.06 -26.99
N LEU A 502 1.08 8.34 -27.59
CA LEU A 502 -0.01 7.63 -26.91
C LEU A 502 0.27 6.15 -26.66
N GLN A 503 1.32 5.59 -27.26
CA GLN A 503 1.65 4.18 -27.06
C GLN A 503 2.30 3.99 -25.68
N GLN A 504 1.79 3.02 -24.93
CA GLN A 504 2.33 2.61 -23.64
C GLN A 504 3.55 1.71 -23.90
N GLY A 505 4.67 2.34 -24.22
CA GLY A 505 5.85 1.67 -24.79
C GLY A 505 6.62 0.74 -23.85
N TYR A 506 6.26 0.62 -22.58
CA TYR A 506 6.82 -0.37 -21.65
C TYR A 506 5.70 -1.04 -20.85
N ARG A 507 5.87 -2.34 -20.56
CA ARG A 507 4.84 -3.21 -19.98
C ARG A 507 5.40 -4.08 -18.86
N PHE A 508 4.88 -3.92 -17.65
CA PHE A 508 5.28 -4.68 -16.47
C PHE A 508 4.07 -5.25 -15.71
N GLY A 509 4.16 -6.48 -15.20
CA GLY A 509 3.08 -7.09 -14.43
C GLY A 509 3.07 -6.58 -12.99
N LEU A 510 4.06 -7.00 -12.20
CA LEU A 510 4.25 -6.57 -10.82
C LEU A 510 5.65 -6.00 -10.61
N GLN A 511 5.75 -4.95 -9.80
CA GLN A 511 7.01 -4.47 -9.24
C GLN A 511 7.20 -4.91 -7.79
N PHE A 512 8.25 -5.72 -7.54
CA PHE A 512 8.80 -5.89 -6.19
C PHE A 512 9.79 -4.75 -5.88
N TYR A 513 9.81 -4.29 -4.62
CA TYR A 513 10.53 -3.08 -4.20
C TYR A 513 11.64 -3.39 -3.17
N ASP A 514 12.79 -2.73 -3.27
CA ASP A 514 14.06 -3.19 -2.64
C ASP A 514 14.23 -2.94 -1.13
N THR A 515 13.46 -2.04 -0.54
CA THR A 515 13.69 -1.54 0.83
C THR A 515 12.40 -1.46 1.65
N TRP A 516 12.46 -2.03 2.87
CA TRP A 516 11.43 -2.05 3.93
C TRP A 516 10.05 -2.65 3.60
N MET A 517 9.78 -3.07 2.36
CA MET A 517 8.47 -3.63 1.97
C MET A 517 8.39 -5.13 2.24
N ARG A 518 7.22 -5.63 2.67
CA ARG A 518 6.85 -7.06 2.69
C ARG A 518 5.73 -7.29 1.69
N HIS A 519 5.88 -8.26 0.81
CA HIS A 519 4.91 -8.53 -0.25
C HIS A 519 4.36 -9.95 -0.14
N LEU A 520 3.02 -10.10 -0.11
CA LEU A 520 2.33 -11.39 -0.15
C LEU A 520 1.44 -11.45 -1.41
N LEU A 521 1.56 -12.51 -2.21
CA LEU A 521 0.77 -12.66 -3.44
C LEU A 521 0.20 -14.06 -3.62
N ALA A 522 -1.11 -14.13 -3.86
CA ALA A 522 -1.82 -15.39 -4.05
C ALA A 522 -2.77 -15.34 -5.26
N ASN A 523 -2.83 -16.43 -6.04
CA ASN A 523 -3.76 -16.60 -7.16
C ASN A 523 -3.64 -15.48 -8.22
N VAL A 524 -2.41 -15.09 -8.56
CA VAL A 524 -2.13 -14.00 -9.52
C VAL A 524 -1.84 -14.57 -10.91
N THR A 525 -2.73 -14.32 -11.86
CA THR A 525 -2.47 -14.56 -13.28
C THR A 525 -1.73 -13.38 -13.88
N ILE A 526 -0.65 -13.64 -14.63
CA ILE A 526 0.05 -12.64 -15.42
C ILE A 526 0.11 -13.13 -16.85
N ARG A 527 -0.38 -12.33 -17.81
CA ARG A 527 -0.62 -12.81 -19.17
C ARG A 527 -0.29 -11.83 -20.29
N ASN A 528 0.01 -12.40 -21.45
CA ASN A 528 0.39 -11.71 -22.68
C ASN A 528 1.60 -10.78 -22.49
N VAL A 529 2.76 -11.37 -22.16
CA VAL A 529 4.01 -10.62 -21.95
C VAL A 529 5.11 -11.16 -22.88
N LEU A 530 5.44 -10.37 -23.89
CA LEU A 530 6.38 -10.75 -24.94
C LEU A 530 7.69 -9.98 -24.76
N TYR A 531 8.81 -10.69 -24.81
CA TYR A 531 10.13 -10.11 -24.64
C TYR A 531 10.49 -9.23 -25.84
N SER A 532 10.93 -8.01 -25.55
CA SER A 532 11.25 -6.96 -26.50
C SER A 532 12.69 -6.50 -26.27
N THR A 533 13.52 -6.56 -27.32
CA THR A 533 14.91 -6.06 -27.29
C THR A 533 15.04 -4.61 -27.73
N THR A 534 13.94 -3.99 -28.15
CA THR A 534 13.88 -2.61 -28.68
C THR A 534 13.40 -1.59 -27.66
N GLU A 535 13.00 -2.03 -26.46
CA GLU A 535 12.61 -1.15 -25.35
C GLU A 535 13.80 -0.94 -24.40
N TRP A 536 13.92 0.29 -23.88
CA TRP A 536 14.97 0.72 -22.96
C TRP A 536 14.89 0.03 -21.58
N LEU A 537 13.74 -0.55 -21.25
CA LEU A 537 13.56 -1.57 -20.22
C LEU A 537 12.78 -2.74 -20.82
N THR A 538 13.23 -3.97 -20.60
CA THR A 538 12.61 -5.17 -21.16
C THR A 538 11.27 -5.48 -20.49
N GLN A 539 10.18 -5.60 -21.28
CA GLN A 539 8.87 -6.03 -20.77
C GLN A 539 9.00 -7.30 -19.91
N ALA A 540 8.31 -7.34 -18.76
CA ALA A 540 8.38 -8.48 -17.86
C ALA A 540 7.14 -8.69 -17.00
N ALA A 541 6.80 -9.96 -16.76
CA ALA A 541 5.74 -10.36 -15.85
C ALA A 541 6.03 -9.89 -14.42
N LEU A 542 7.29 -10.04 -13.97
CA LEU A 542 7.79 -9.47 -12.72
C LEU A 542 9.01 -8.58 -12.98
N VAL A 543 9.11 -7.48 -12.24
CA VAL A 543 10.30 -6.62 -12.18
C VAL A 543 10.76 -6.52 -10.73
N SER A 544 12.03 -6.85 -10.46
CA SER A 544 12.67 -6.50 -9.19
C SER A 544 13.30 -5.12 -9.31
N MET A 545 12.69 -4.10 -8.70
CA MET A 545 13.17 -2.72 -8.80
C MET A 545 14.23 -2.43 -7.74
N THR A 546 15.43 -2.96 -7.98
CA THR A 546 16.62 -2.73 -7.17
C THR A 546 17.38 -1.51 -7.67
N HIS A 547 17.46 -0.43 -6.89
CA HIS A 547 18.38 0.66 -7.20
C HIS A 547 19.85 0.31 -6.85
N SER A 548 20.15 -0.93 -6.44
CA SER A 548 21.50 -1.45 -6.13
C SER A 548 21.54 -2.99 -6.06
N ASP A 549 22.35 -3.68 -6.88
CA ASP A 549 23.23 -4.81 -6.49
C ASP A 549 22.82 -5.98 -5.56
N GLN A 550 22.91 -7.22 -6.00
CA GLN A 550 23.57 -8.34 -5.25
C GLN A 550 23.19 -8.83 -3.80
N PHE A 551 22.79 -8.07 -2.74
CA PHE A 551 22.52 -8.64 -1.35
C PHE A 551 21.34 -8.12 -0.40
N LYS A 552 20.16 -7.62 -0.85
CA LYS A 552 18.99 -7.21 0.02
C LYS A 552 17.67 -7.21 -0.79
N PRO A 553 16.62 -7.93 -0.34
CA PRO A 553 15.53 -7.19 0.26
C PRO A 553 15.62 -7.34 1.75
N TYR A 554 14.98 -6.40 2.43
CA TYR A 554 15.08 -6.29 3.86
C TYR A 554 14.28 -7.39 4.56
N HIS A 555 13.10 -7.67 4.03
CA HIS A 555 12.21 -8.74 4.43
C HIS A 555 11.86 -9.59 3.18
N VAL A 556 11.60 -10.89 3.36
CA VAL A 556 11.23 -11.81 2.25
C VAL A 556 9.93 -11.36 1.57
N ALA A 557 9.78 -11.60 0.27
CA ALA A 557 8.48 -11.63 -0.39
C ALA A 557 7.97 -13.08 -0.50
N SER A 558 6.67 -13.33 -0.45
CA SER A 558 6.10 -14.69 -0.50
C SER A 558 4.97 -14.80 -1.53
N THR A 559 5.04 -15.80 -2.41
CA THR A 559 4.12 -15.97 -3.56
C THR A 559 3.57 -17.38 -3.67
N ARG A 560 2.31 -17.52 -4.09
CA ARG A 560 1.62 -18.80 -4.35
C ARG A 560 0.60 -18.67 -5.49
N GLY A 561 0.34 -19.74 -6.24
CA GLY A 561 -0.69 -19.76 -7.27
C GLY A 561 -0.45 -18.75 -8.40
N VAL A 562 0.80 -18.44 -8.71
CA VAL A 562 1.18 -17.53 -9.80
C VAL A 562 1.04 -18.26 -11.13
N ARG A 563 0.24 -17.72 -12.06
CA ARG A 563 -0.10 -18.35 -13.33
C ARG A 563 0.35 -17.50 -14.51
N LEU A 564 1.44 -17.91 -15.15
CA LEU A 564 1.99 -17.28 -16.35
C LEU A 564 1.27 -17.83 -17.61
N VAL A 565 0.63 -16.96 -18.41
CA VAL A 565 -0.12 -17.38 -19.62
C VAL A 565 0.31 -16.54 -20.83
N ASN A 566 0.82 -17.16 -21.89
CA ASN A 566 1.41 -16.44 -23.03
C ASN A 566 2.48 -15.42 -22.56
N VAL A 567 3.37 -15.88 -21.66
CA VAL A 567 4.55 -15.14 -21.20
C VAL A 567 5.77 -15.79 -21.84
N SER A 568 6.52 -15.04 -22.64
CA SER A 568 7.77 -15.53 -23.22
C SER A 568 8.83 -15.70 -22.13
N LYS A 569 9.65 -16.76 -22.20
CA LYS A 569 10.57 -17.11 -21.08
C LYS A 569 11.51 -15.96 -20.70
N ALA A 570 12.03 -15.21 -21.67
CA ALA A 570 12.89 -14.04 -21.43
C ALA A 570 12.18 -12.84 -20.73
N ALA A 571 10.84 -12.81 -20.74
CA ALA A 571 10.01 -11.81 -20.07
C ALA A 571 9.39 -12.30 -18.74
N VAL A 572 9.87 -13.40 -18.14
CA VAL A 572 9.32 -13.92 -16.88
C VAL A 572 9.75 -13.06 -15.68
N LEU A 573 11.02 -12.64 -15.64
CA LEU A 573 11.57 -11.76 -14.61
C LEU A 573 12.64 -10.83 -15.20
N SER A 574 12.45 -9.51 -15.06
CA SER A 574 13.50 -8.53 -15.28
C SER A 574 14.17 -8.18 -13.95
N ASN A 575 15.48 -8.43 -13.87
CA ASN A 575 16.32 -8.30 -12.68
C ASN A 575 17.70 -7.78 -13.11
N ALA A 576 17.82 -6.46 -13.14
CA ALA A 576 19.00 -5.74 -13.59
C ALA A 576 20.05 -5.67 -12.47
N VAL A 577 20.84 -6.74 -12.31
CA VAL A 577 21.91 -6.83 -11.32
C VAL A 577 23.10 -5.95 -11.75
N THR A 578 23.13 -4.71 -11.26
CA THR A 578 24.18 -3.72 -11.49
C THR A 578 25.29 -3.78 -10.42
N ARG A 579 26.25 -2.83 -10.47
CA ARG A 579 27.20 -2.59 -9.38
C ARG A 579 27.13 -1.14 -8.84
N THR A 580 27.07 -0.95 -7.51
CA THR A 580 26.89 0.31 -6.76
C THR A 580 27.44 0.19 -5.32
N GLY A 581 27.47 1.28 -4.56
CA GLY A 581 28.00 1.30 -3.18
C GLY A 581 27.14 0.65 -2.08
N SER A 582 26.05 -0.07 -2.41
CA SER A 582 24.99 -0.37 -1.43
C SER A 582 24.36 -1.78 -1.43
N TRP A 583 24.66 -2.65 -2.39
CA TRP A 583 24.45 -4.11 -2.31
C TRP A 583 23.05 -4.59 -1.82
N ARG A 584 21.97 -4.22 -2.56
CA ARG A 584 20.54 -4.59 -2.38
C ARG A 584 19.82 -5.54 -3.43
N SER A 585 20.22 -6.81 -3.66
CA SER A 585 19.46 -7.80 -4.50
C SER A 585 18.21 -8.41 -3.90
N TYR A 586 17.17 -8.47 -4.73
CA TYR A 586 15.96 -9.29 -4.67
C TYR A 586 16.11 -10.76 -4.21
N ASN A 587 15.13 -11.22 -3.43
CA ASN A 587 14.78 -12.62 -3.19
C ASN A 587 13.28 -12.78 -2.86
N VAL A 588 12.74 -13.98 -3.04
CA VAL A 588 11.32 -14.33 -2.86
C VAL A 588 11.16 -15.82 -2.54
N LEU A 589 10.21 -16.18 -1.68
CA LEU A 589 9.75 -17.55 -1.47
C LEU A 589 8.57 -17.85 -2.41
N ASP A 590 8.79 -18.68 -3.42
CA ASP A 590 7.75 -19.25 -4.27
C ASP A 590 7.21 -20.51 -3.56
N ALA A 591 6.19 -20.33 -2.74
CA ALA A 591 5.75 -21.27 -1.69
C ALA A 591 5.16 -22.59 -2.23
N ASP A 592 4.70 -22.61 -3.47
CA ASP A 592 4.19 -23.79 -4.18
C ASP A 592 4.95 -24.10 -5.49
N GLY A 593 5.99 -23.34 -5.82
CA GLY A 593 6.74 -23.49 -7.06
C GLY A 593 5.97 -23.08 -8.31
N SER A 594 4.89 -22.31 -8.18
CA SER A 594 4.03 -21.89 -9.29
C SER A 594 4.69 -20.85 -10.19
N PHE A 595 5.39 -19.87 -9.60
CA PHE A 595 6.09 -18.85 -10.37
C PHE A 595 7.32 -19.42 -11.09
N SER A 596 8.17 -20.15 -10.35
CA SER A 596 9.41 -20.77 -10.84
C SER A 596 9.18 -21.98 -11.73
N GLY A 597 8.01 -22.63 -11.63
CA GLY A 597 7.62 -23.81 -12.40
C GLY A 597 8.17 -25.12 -11.84
N THR A 598 8.79 -25.11 -10.66
CA THR A 598 9.32 -26.29 -9.97
C THR A 598 8.24 -27.18 -9.34
N GLN A 599 7.00 -26.65 -9.20
CA GLN A 599 5.85 -27.30 -8.55
C GLN A 599 6.13 -27.71 -7.08
N ARG A 600 7.03 -27.00 -6.40
CA ARG A 600 7.39 -27.22 -5.00
C ARG A 600 7.96 -25.94 -4.35
N PRO A 601 7.97 -25.82 -3.02
CA PRO A 601 8.50 -24.66 -2.31
C PRO A 601 9.94 -24.35 -2.74
N THR A 602 10.17 -23.15 -3.26
CA THR A 602 11.43 -22.75 -3.88
C THR A 602 11.81 -21.34 -3.42
N LEU A 603 12.97 -21.19 -2.80
CA LEU A 603 13.54 -19.86 -2.56
C LEU A 603 14.28 -19.40 -3.82
N LEU A 604 13.89 -18.23 -4.34
CA LEU A 604 14.59 -17.57 -5.45
C LEU A 604 15.41 -16.41 -4.88
N ALA A 605 16.66 -16.29 -5.29
CA ALA A 605 17.52 -15.16 -4.95
C ALA A 605 18.33 -14.71 -6.16
N SER A 606 18.61 -13.42 -6.27
CA SER A 606 19.46 -12.92 -7.35
C SER A 606 20.95 -13.22 -7.10
N TYR A 607 21.69 -13.39 -8.19
CA TYR A 607 23.15 -13.50 -8.23
C TYR A 607 23.69 -12.65 -9.38
N THR A 608 24.99 -12.35 -9.44
CA THR A 608 25.58 -11.73 -10.64
C THR A 608 26.24 -12.78 -11.53
N ALA A 609 26.07 -12.66 -12.84
CA ALA A 609 26.81 -13.46 -13.81
C ALA A 609 28.28 -12.98 -13.99
N ALA A 610 28.62 -11.77 -13.54
CA ALA A 610 29.98 -11.23 -13.63
C ALA A 610 30.84 -11.62 -12.41
N ASN A 611 32.11 -11.92 -12.65
CA ASN A 611 33.11 -12.27 -11.65
C ASN A 611 34.15 -11.15 -11.44
N SER A 612 33.75 -9.87 -11.48
CA SER A 612 34.67 -8.74 -11.52
C SER A 612 35.08 -8.16 -10.16
N THR A 613 34.71 -8.80 -9.04
CA THR A 613 34.82 -8.20 -7.69
C THR A 613 34.94 -9.19 -6.54
N GLY A 614 35.57 -8.74 -5.44
CA GLY A 614 35.54 -9.40 -4.13
C GLY A 614 36.23 -10.77 -4.07
N PRO A 615 35.81 -11.67 -3.15
CA PRO A 615 36.45 -12.97 -2.98
C PRO A 615 36.48 -13.81 -4.27
N CYS A 616 35.43 -13.70 -5.10
CA CYS A 616 35.28 -14.42 -6.37
C CYS A 616 35.68 -13.60 -7.61
N ASP A 617 36.54 -12.59 -7.47
CA ASP A 617 37.09 -11.84 -8.60
C ASP A 617 37.91 -12.74 -9.55
N ALA A 618 37.83 -12.47 -10.85
CA ALA A 618 38.71 -12.99 -11.90
C ALA A 618 40.18 -12.63 -11.66
N SER A 619 40.46 -11.51 -10.99
CA SER A 619 41.81 -11.11 -10.59
C SER A 619 42.34 -11.80 -9.32
N ALA A 620 41.48 -12.51 -8.57
CA ALA A 620 41.88 -13.20 -7.36
C ALA A 620 42.84 -14.37 -7.65
N ALA A 621 43.75 -14.67 -6.72
CA ALA A 621 44.75 -15.72 -6.87
C ALA A 621 44.17 -17.13 -7.12
N VAL A 622 42.92 -17.38 -6.72
CA VAL A 622 42.12 -18.53 -7.14
C VAL A 622 40.68 -18.07 -7.43
N PRO A 623 40.31 -17.80 -8.69
CA PRO A 623 38.95 -17.41 -9.07
C PRO A 623 37.93 -18.52 -8.79
N CYS A 624 36.69 -18.16 -8.53
CA CYS A 624 35.59 -19.11 -8.32
C CYS A 624 35.13 -19.73 -9.66
N ASN A 625 34.79 -21.03 -9.67
CA ASN A 625 34.29 -21.77 -10.84
C ASN A 625 32.99 -21.20 -11.45
N SER A 626 32.27 -20.38 -10.67
CA SER A 626 31.05 -19.69 -11.05
C SER A 626 30.95 -18.37 -10.30
N SER A 627 30.43 -17.34 -10.96
CA SER A 627 30.23 -16.00 -10.41
C SER A 627 29.20 -15.99 -9.27
N PHE A 628 29.53 -15.26 -8.20
CA PHE A 628 28.75 -15.01 -6.97
C PHE A 628 27.78 -16.11 -6.50
N ALA A 629 28.32 -17.31 -6.33
CA ALA A 629 27.60 -18.49 -5.88
C ALA A 629 27.24 -18.51 -4.37
N TRP A 630 27.10 -17.35 -3.68
CA TRP A 630 26.77 -17.28 -2.25
C TRP A 630 25.50 -18.07 -1.88
N TRP A 631 24.45 -17.96 -2.70
CA TRP A 631 23.18 -18.65 -2.49
C TRP A 631 23.20 -20.15 -2.88
N LEU A 632 24.21 -20.60 -3.63
CA LEU A 632 24.42 -22.00 -4.05
C LEU A 632 24.99 -22.83 -2.89
N THR A 633 24.18 -22.97 -1.83
CA THR A 633 24.47 -23.77 -0.62
C THR A 633 24.36 -25.28 -0.85
N ASP A 634 23.63 -25.71 -1.88
CA ASP A 634 23.51 -27.12 -2.29
C ASP A 634 23.40 -27.23 -3.81
N PRO A 635 24.45 -27.70 -4.52
CA PRO A 635 24.43 -27.90 -5.97
C PRO A 635 23.47 -28.99 -6.48
N ALA A 636 22.95 -29.88 -5.62
CA ALA A 636 21.94 -30.88 -6.00
C ALA A 636 20.51 -30.35 -5.84
N ALA A 637 20.30 -29.40 -4.93
CA ALA A 637 19.00 -28.80 -4.61
C ALA A 637 18.81 -27.36 -5.15
N CYS A 638 19.71 -26.86 -5.99
CA CYS A 638 19.64 -25.51 -6.56
C CYS A 638 19.97 -25.47 -8.07
N THR A 639 19.38 -24.52 -8.80
CA THR A 639 19.58 -24.30 -10.24
C THR A 639 19.50 -22.81 -10.61
N THR A 640 20.28 -22.36 -11.60
CA THR A 640 20.14 -21.04 -12.24
C THR A 640 19.15 -21.05 -13.42
N THR A 641 18.52 -22.18 -13.71
CA THR A 641 17.57 -22.39 -14.81
C THR A 641 16.32 -23.15 -14.35
N PRO A 642 15.52 -22.62 -13.42
CA PRO A 642 14.24 -23.23 -13.06
C PRO A 642 13.28 -23.30 -14.28
N PRO A 643 12.24 -24.16 -14.26
CA PRO A 643 11.44 -24.45 -15.45
C PRO A 643 10.82 -23.21 -16.12
N ASN A 644 10.32 -22.23 -15.36
CA ASN A 644 9.73 -21.00 -15.92
C ASN A 644 10.76 -19.89 -16.15
N VAL A 645 11.76 -19.70 -15.27
CA VAL A 645 12.66 -18.51 -15.30
C VAL A 645 14.00 -18.82 -15.99
N PRO A 646 14.52 -17.96 -16.90
CA PRO A 646 15.79 -18.20 -17.58
C PRO A 646 17.01 -17.73 -16.78
N ALA A 647 18.19 -18.27 -17.10
CA ALA A 647 19.47 -17.81 -16.55
C ALA A 647 19.73 -16.31 -16.78
N THR A 648 19.20 -15.74 -17.87
CA THR A 648 19.30 -14.30 -18.18
C THR A 648 18.58 -13.40 -17.18
N SER A 649 17.68 -13.95 -16.35
CA SER A 649 17.06 -13.24 -15.24
C SER A 649 17.95 -13.18 -13.99
N ASN A 650 19.20 -13.66 -14.03
CA ASN A 650 20.19 -13.53 -12.96
C ASN A 650 19.68 -14.01 -11.58
N ILE A 651 18.89 -15.08 -11.53
CA ILE A 651 18.44 -15.72 -10.29
C ILE A 651 18.89 -17.17 -10.15
N ILE A 652 19.12 -17.57 -8.92
CA ILE A 652 19.26 -18.97 -8.50
C ILE A 652 18.01 -19.36 -7.72
N ALA A 653 17.48 -20.54 -8.05
CA ALA A 653 16.33 -21.18 -7.45
C ALA A 653 16.80 -22.39 -6.64
N CYS A 654 16.51 -22.42 -5.34
CA CYS A 654 16.83 -23.51 -4.44
C CYS A 654 15.56 -24.10 -3.84
N ASP A 655 15.50 -25.43 -3.72
CA ASP A 655 14.46 -26.11 -2.94
C ASP A 655 14.48 -25.58 -1.49
N TRP A 656 13.31 -25.18 -1.00
CA TRP A 656 13.15 -24.68 0.36
C TRP A 656 12.92 -25.84 1.34
N TYR A 657 13.49 -25.74 2.54
CA TYR A 657 13.30 -26.73 3.61
C TYR A 657 13.03 -26.03 4.95
N PRO A 658 12.20 -26.60 5.84
CA PRO A 658 11.88 -26.01 7.15
C PRO A 658 13.08 -25.57 7.99
N TRP A 659 14.17 -26.33 7.94
CA TRP A 659 15.40 -26.10 8.70
C TRP A 659 16.42 -25.17 7.98
N ARG A 660 16.26 -24.96 6.66
CA ARG A 660 17.11 -24.17 5.77
C ARG A 660 16.26 -23.11 5.07
N THR A 661 16.01 -22.02 5.78
CA THR A 661 15.22 -20.87 5.31
C THR A 661 16.11 -19.62 5.22
N GLN A 662 15.55 -18.50 4.75
CA GLN A 662 16.30 -17.25 4.64
C GLN A 662 16.56 -16.62 6.01
N ALA A 663 17.78 -16.10 6.19
CA ALA A 663 18.11 -15.17 7.26
C ALA A 663 18.85 -13.94 6.73
N ARG A 664 18.84 -12.88 7.54
CA ARG A 664 19.56 -11.63 7.34
C ARG A 664 20.18 -11.17 8.65
N LEU A 665 21.48 -10.87 8.61
CA LEU A 665 22.25 -10.30 9.70
C LEU A 665 22.78 -8.92 9.29
N SER A 666 22.57 -7.89 10.09
CA SER A 666 23.30 -6.63 9.91
C SER A 666 24.57 -6.63 10.74
N LEU A 667 25.69 -6.24 10.12
CA LEU A 667 27.03 -6.34 10.68
C LEU A 667 27.54 -4.92 10.89
N GLU A 668 27.59 -4.49 12.15
CA GLU A 668 28.05 -3.16 12.56
C GLU A 668 29.48 -3.25 13.10
N VAL A 669 30.37 -2.39 12.63
CA VAL A 669 31.65 -2.08 13.30
C VAL A 669 31.59 -0.60 13.65
N PRO A 670 31.42 -0.23 14.94
CA PRO A 670 31.14 1.14 15.34
C PRO A 670 32.12 2.15 14.73
N THR A 671 31.59 3.27 14.20
CA THR A 671 32.30 4.33 13.46
C THR A 671 32.98 3.94 12.13
N TYR A 672 33.04 2.65 11.75
CA TYR A 672 33.49 2.22 10.43
C TYR A 672 32.33 1.98 9.47
N THR A 673 31.31 1.23 9.90
CA THR A 673 30.07 1.01 9.12
C THR A 673 29.19 2.26 9.13
N LEU A 674 28.49 2.50 8.03
CA LEU A 674 27.65 3.67 7.80
C LEU A 674 26.26 3.47 8.39
N THR A 675 25.65 4.54 8.90
CA THR A 675 24.22 4.53 9.23
C THR A 675 23.35 4.45 7.96
N SER A 676 22.08 4.08 8.10
CA SER A 676 21.11 4.05 6.99
C SER A 676 21.06 5.38 6.25
N GLU A 677 21.06 6.49 6.99
CA GLU A 677 21.14 7.86 6.46
C GLU A 677 22.47 8.14 5.75
N GLN A 678 23.61 7.83 6.37
CA GLN A 678 24.91 8.01 5.72
C GLN A 678 25.03 7.21 4.41
N SER A 679 24.38 6.04 4.32
CA SER A 679 24.31 5.23 3.11
C SER A 679 23.35 5.76 2.03
N SER A 680 22.37 6.60 2.39
CA SER A 680 21.39 7.15 1.44
C SER A 680 21.93 8.40 0.71
N TRP A 681 22.83 9.15 1.35
CA TRP A 681 23.56 10.27 0.72
C TRP A 681 24.61 9.83 -0.31
N LEU A 682 24.92 8.53 -0.43
CA LEU A 682 25.91 8.00 -1.36
C LEU A 682 25.33 7.84 -2.77
N SER A 683 25.63 8.81 -3.65
CA SER A 683 25.30 8.70 -5.08
C SER A 683 25.97 7.46 -5.71
N PRO A 684 25.23 6.57 -6.39
CA PRO A 684 25.76 5.32 -6.94
C PRO A 684 26.55 5.56 -8.25
N SER A 685 27.77 6.11 -8.10
CA SER A 685 28.76 6.18 -9.18
C SER A 685 29.28 4.78 -9.50
N ILE A 686 29.12 4.36 -10.76
CA ILE A 686 29.61 3.07 -11.29
C ILE A 686 31.15 2.96 -11.19
N ASN A 687 31.85 4.08 -11.03
CA ASN A 687 33.31 4.15 -11.08
C ASN A 687 33.99 4.11 -9.70
N ASN A 688 33.26 4.36 -8.61
CA ASN A 688 33.83 4.50 -7.26
C ASN A 688 33.74 3.25 -6.37
N ILE A 689 33.25 2.12 -6.89
CA ILE A 689 32.53 1.16 -6.04
C ILE A 689 33.43 0.43 -5.03
N ASN A 690 34.72 0.21 -5.33
CA ASN A 690 35.67 -0.44 -4.41
C ASN A 690 35.88 0.31 -3.08
N ILE A 691 35.51 1.60 -2.98
CA ILE A 691 35.77 2.41 -1.78
C ILE A 691 34.89 2.06 -0.58
N TYR A 692 33.83 1.26 -0.79
CA TYR A 692 32.90 0.82 0.26
C TYR A 692 33.01 -0.68 0.58
N ASP A 693 33.81 -1.46 -0.16
CA ASP A 693 33.99 -2.90 0.07
C ASP A 693 34.71 -3.13 1.41
N ALA A 694 34.02 -3.70 2.40
CA ALA A 694 34.51 -3.91 3.76
C ALA A 694 35.08 -5.32 3.99
N GLY A 695 34.61 -6.29 3.22
CA GLY A 695 34.95 -7.69 3.40
C GLY A 695 34.21 -8.62 2.45
N GLY A 696 34.14 -9.89 2.83
CA GLY A 696 33.29 -10.87 2.20
C GLY A 696 32.69 -11.84 3.22
N VAL A 697 31.59 -12.47 2.85
CA VAL A 697 31.03 -13.63 3.57
C VAL A 697 31.31 -14.88 2.73
N ALA A 698 31.60 -16.03 3.35
CA ALA A 698 31.79 -17.29 2.64
C ALA A 698 31.19 -18.48 3.40
N GLN A 699 30.74 -19.50 2.67
CA GLN A 699 30.24 -20.74 3.28
C GLN A 699 31.41 -21.59 3.78
N PHE A 700 31.26 -22.21 4.95
CA PHE A 700 32.24 -23.16 5.49
C PHE A 700 32.49 -24.35 4.54
N GLY A 701 33.72 -24.87 4.55
CA GLY A 701 34.14 -26.06 3.81
C GLY A 701 34.41 -25.88 2.32
N LEU A 702 34.16 -24.69 1.77
CA LEU A 702 34.16 -24.43 0.33
C LEU A 702 35.24 -23.41 -0.03
N THR A 703 36.42 -23.92 -0.42
CA THR A 703 37.63 -23.15 -0.73
C THR A 703 37.98 -23.17 -2.23
N GLY A 704 38.91 -22.30 -2.61
CA GLY A 704 39.47 -22.18 -3.95
C GLY A 704 38.39 -21.89 -4.99
N ALA A 705 38.45 -22.63 -6.10
CA ALA A 705 37.47 -22.51 -7.16
C ALA A 705 36.07 -23.06 -6.79
N SER A 706 35.98 -23.91 -5.76
CA SER A 706 34.70 -24.45 -5.25
C SER A 706 33.99 -23.53 -4.25
N ARG A 707 34.59 -22.39 -3.93
CA ARG A 707 34.11 -21.41 -2.95
C ARG A 707 32.73 -20.84 -3.27
N ARG A 708 32.02 -20.44 -2.22
CA ARG A 708 30.70 -19.81 -2.25
C ARG A 708 30.76 -18.58 -1.37
N ALA A 709 30.80 -17.40 -1.98
CA ALA A 709 31.07 -16.16 -1.25
C ALA A 709 30.24 -14.98 -1.78
N GLY A 710 29.96 -14.04 -0.86
CA GLY A 710 29.37 -12.72 -1.10
C GLY A 710 30.33 -11.60 -0.68
N ILE A 711 30.02 -10.36 -1.06
CA ILE A 711 30.74 -9.15 -0.60
C ILE A 711 29.99 -8.55 0.59
N ILE A 712 30.75 -8.00 1.54
CA ILE A 712 30.24 -7.17 2.63
C ILE A 712 30.74 -5.75 2.37
N THR A 713 29.89 -4.74 2.54
CA THR A 713 30.30 -3.33 2.45
C THR A 713 30.18 -2.62 3.78
N ARG A 714 30.61 -1.37 3.81
CA ARG A 714 30.31 -0.43 4.90
C ARG A 714 28.81 -0.08 4.99
N SER A 715 28.01 -0.48 4.00
CA SER A 715 26.54 -0.39 3.98
C SER A 715 25.89 -1.70 4.47
N GLU A 716 24.65 -1.62 4.95
CA GLU A 716 24.00 -2.59 5.84
C GLU A 716 23.83 -4.05 5.32
N GLY A 717 24.59 -4.97 5.91
CA GLY A 717 24.15 -6.35 6.22
C GLY A 717 24.16 -7.39 5.09
N VAL A 718 24.08 -8.65 5.51
CA VAL A 718 24.18 -9.85 4.67
C VAL A 718 22.90 -10.67 4.76
N THR A 719 22.33 -11.03 3.61
CA THR A 719 21.20 -11.95 3.49
C THR A 719 21.66 -13.29 2.90
N GLY A 720 21.18 -14.41 3.44
CA GLY A 720 21.59 -15.77 3.05
C GLY A 720 20.67 -16.85 3.61
N LEU A 721 21.18 -18.08 3.78
CA LEU A 721 20.40 -19.23 4.27
C LEU A 721 20.89 -19.72 5.64
N THR A 722 19.96 -20.21 6.46
CA THR A 722 20.19 -20.85 7.75
C THR A 722 20.39 -22.36 7.64
N GLY A 723 20.71 -23.01 8.76
CA GLY A 723 20.97 -24.45 8.81
C GLY A 723 22.30 -24.85 8.16
N ARG A 724 22.68 -26.12 8.33
CA ARG A 724 23.87 -26.92 7.97
C ARG A 724 25.23 -26.28 7.63
N GLY A 725 25.30 -25.12 7.00
CA GLY A 725 26.52 -24.37 6.74
C GLY A 725 26.81 -23.33 7.83
N GLY A 726 28.07 -22.88 7.86
CA GLY A 726 28.46 -21.68 8.61
C GLY A 726 28.74 -20.50 7.66
N TRP A 727 28.57 -19.29 8.19
CA TRP A 727 28.85 -18.02 7.54
C TRP A 727 30.18 -17.47 8.07
N TYR A 728 31.26 -17.65 7.30
CA TYR A 728 32.56 -17.08 7.62
C TYR A 728 32.62 -15.63 7.10
N VAL A 729 32.72 -14.66 8.01
CA VAL A 729 32.86 -13.24 7.73
C VAL A 729 34.34 -12.86 7.76
N HIS A 730 34.82 -12.35 6.63
CA HIS A 730 36.20 -11.93 6.42
C HIS A 730 36.26 -10.42 6.20
N TRP A 731 36.69 -9.67 7.21
CA TRP A 731 36.93 -8.23 7.09
C TRP A 731 38.30 -7.96 6.45
N ASN A 732 38.32 -7.06 5.46
CA ASN A 732 39.51 -6.75 4.65
C ASN A 732 40.61 -6.05 5.48
N LEU A 733 40.22 -5.23 6.46
CA LEU A 733 41.15 -4.44 7.30
C LEU A 733 41.75 -5.22 8.48
N GLY A 734 41.35 -6.47 8.67
CA GLY A 734 41.78 -7.33 9.79
C GLY A 734 40.65 -7.62 10.78
N ALA A 735 40.98 -7.93 12.03
CA ALA A 735 39.98 -8.29 13.04
C ALA A 735 39.34 -7.05 13.69
N PRO A 736 37.99 -6.94 13.78
CA PRO A 736 37.34 -5.82 14.44
C PRO A 736 37.42 -5.94 15.97
N LYS A 737 37.80 -4.85 16.64
CA LYS A 737 37.96 -4.76 18.10
C LYS A 737 36.62 -4.77 18.84
N THR A 738 35.63 -4.10 18.27
CA THR A 738 34.22 -4.19 18.66
C THR A 738 33.39 -4.37 17.39
N MET A 739 32.42 -5.26 17.42
CA MET A 739 31.42 -5.43 16.36
C MET A 739 30.07 -5.87 16.95
N LYS A 740 28.97 -5.60 16.25
CA LYS A 740 27.64 -6.13 16.57
C LYS A 740 27.08 -6.93 15.41
N ILE A 741 26.54 -8.11 15.71
CA ILE A 741 25.75 -8.94 14.80
C ILE A 741 24.28 -8.73 15.16
N HIS A 742 23.59 -7.87 14.41
CA HIS A 742 22.15 -7.62 14.57
C HIS A 742 21.34 -8.72 13.89
N VAL A 743 20.35 -9.25 14.62
CA VAL A 743 19.53 -10.40 14.22
C VAL A 743 18.30 -9.93 13.42
N GLU A 744 18.51 -9.20 12.32
CA GLU A 744 17.43 -8.48 11.60
C GLU A 744 16.27 -9.42 11.21
N THR A 745 16.57 -10.55 10.57
CA THR A 745 15.64 -11.67 10.43
C THR A 745 16.41 -12.98 10.54
N VAL A 746 16.32 -13.68 11.67
CA VAL A 746 16.65 -15.12 11.75
C VAL A 746 15.37 -15.81 12.20
N PRO A 747 14.71 -16.63 11.36
CA PRO A 747 13.42 -17.22 11.74
C PRO A 747 13.54 -18.09 12.99
N ARG A 748 12.57 -17.98 13.90
CA ARG A 748 12.60 -18.67 15.20
C ARG A 748 12.74 -20.18 15.00
N GLY A 749 13.67 -20.80 15.73
CA GLY A 749 13.96 -22.23 15.62
C GLY A 749 15.10 -22.61 14.66
N THR A 750 15.60 -21.70 13.83
CA THR A 750 16.81 -21.95 13.02
C THR A 750 17.96 -21.00 13.43
N SER A 751 19.18 -21.28 12.94
CA SER A 751 20.38 -20.55 13.36
C SER A 751 21.39 -20.38 12.22
N VAL A 752 22.24 -19.37 12.38
CA VAL A 752 23.43 -19.11 11.56
C VAL A 752 24.66 -19.36 12.43
N ILE A 753 25.56 -20.25 11.98
CA ILE A 753 26.87 -20.44 12.63
C ILE A 753 27.81 -19.36 12.08
N TYR A 754 28.00 -18.28 12.83
CA TYR A 754 28.88 -17.18 12.47
C TYR A 754 30.34 -17.53 12.81
N ALA A 755 31.29 -17.17 11.93
CA ALA A 755 32.70 -17.13 12.29
C ALA A 755 33.45 -15.89 11.76
N SER A 756 34.49 -15.45 12.47
CA SER A 756 35.42 -14.39 12.03
C SER A 756 36.84 -14.67 12.52
N ARG A 757 37.86 -14.21 11.78
CA ARG A 757 39.29 -14.38 12.12
C ARG A 757 39.74 -13.38 13.19
N TYR A 758 40.63 -13.81 14.08
CA TYR A 758 41.28 -13.00 15.12
C TYR A 758 42.74 -13.45 15.37
N PRO A 759 43.62 -12.58 15.90
CA PRO A 759 44.97 -12.97 16.29
C PRO A 759 44.99 -14.05 17.40
N PRO A 760 45.98 -14.97 17.40
CA PRO A 760 46.17 -15.90 18.51
C PRO A 760 46.29 -15.20 19.87
N GLY A 761 45.75 -15.82 20.92
CA GLY A 761 45.71 -15.23 22.26
C GLY A 761 44.66 -14.12 22.47
N THR A 762 43.83 -13.80 21.47
CA THR A 762 42.69 -12.90 21.65
C THR A 762 41.71 -13.46 22.68
N THR A 763 41.29 -12.60 23.61
CA THR A 763 40.20 -12.86 24.56
C THR A 763 38.92 -12.17 24.12
N PHE A 764 37.76 -12.71 24.47
CA PHE A 764 36.47 -12.19 24.03
C PHE A 764 35.52 -11.94 25.19
N ASN A 765 34.83 -10.80 25.12
CA ASN A 765 33.59 -10.57 25.84
C ASN A 765 32.46 -10.52 24.81
N VAL A 766 31.63 -11.56 24.78
CA VAL A 766 30.49 -11.64 23.86
C VAL A 766 29.21 -11.43 24.66
N THR A 767 28.49 -10.34 24.39
CA THR A 767 27.23 -9.98 25.05
C THR A 767 26.08 -10.04 24.06
N ARG A 768 25.08 -10.87 24.33
CA ARG A 768 23.80 -10.85 23.63
C ARG A 768 22.88 -9.82 24.28
N ALA A 769 22.56 -8.77 23.54
CA ALA A 769 21.63 -7.73 23.94
C ALA A 769 20.22 -8.01 23.41
N ALA A 770 19.23 -7.95 24.31
CA ALA A 770 17.81 -8.19 24.09
C ALA A 770 16.93 -7.49 25.16
N SER A 771 17.39 -6.40 25.80
CA SER A 771 16.80 -5.85 27.04
C SER A 771 15.59 -4.91 26.92
N ALA A 772 15.30 -4.31 25.76
CA ALA A 772 14.12 -3.44 25.56
C ALA A 772 12.75 -4.19 25.57
N TRP A 773 12.72 -5.40 26.14
CA TRP A 773 12.26 -6.54 25.35
C TRP A 773 11.99 -7.83 26.17
N LEU A 774 11.82 -7.74 27.50
CA LEU A 774 11.47 -8.83 28.44
C LEU A 774 12.48 -9.99 28.61
N VAL A 775 13.45 -10.17 27.71
CA VAL A 775 14.59 -11.10 27.86
C VAL A 775 15.79 -10.35 28.45
N PRO A 776 16.45 -10.85 29.52
CA PRO A 776 17.65 -10.19 30.05
C PRO A 776 18.84 -10.27 29.07
N ASP A 777 19.63 -9.19 29.03
CA ASP A 777 20.94 -9.20 28.37
C ASP A 777 21.85 -10.28 29.01
N GLY A 778 22.58 -11.02 28.19
CA GLY A 778 23.32 -12.20 28.63
C GLY A 778 24.72 -12.30 28.01
N GLN A 779 25.72 -12.49 28.85
CA GLN A 779 27.09 -12.80 28.42
C GLN A 779 27.17 -14.26 27.95
N LEU A 780 27.74 -14.50 26.77
CA LEU A 780 28.00 -15.85 26.26
C LEU A 780 29.24 -16.42 26.94
N LEU A 781 29.15 -17.65 27.42
CA LEU A 781 30.24 -18.36 28.07
C LEU A 781 31.28 -18.84 27.04
N PRO A 782 32.57 -18.93 27.40
CA PRO A 782 33.54 -19.66 26.59
C PRO A 782 33.20 -21.15 26.58
N ALA A 783 33.32 -21.78 25.42
CA ALA A 783 33.23 -23.23 25.22
C ALA A 783 34.63 -23.87 25.12
N ASP A 784 34.71 -25.16 25.40
CA ASP A 784 35.91 -25.97 25.19
C ASP A 784 36.07 -26.43 23.73
N SER A 785 34.99 -26.41 22.94
CA SER A 785 35.00 -26.85 21.53
C SER A 785 33.92 -26.18 20.67
N LEU A 786 34.10 -26.26 19.34
CA LEU A 786 33.06 -25.87 18.38
C LEU A 786 31.81 -26.74 18.53
N ASP A 787 31.95 -28.04 18.81
CA ASP A 787 30.82 -28.95 18.99
C ASP A 787 29.89 -28.52 20.14
N GLN A 788 30.43 -27.88 21.19
CA GLN A 788 29.64 -27.31 22.29
C GLN A 788 28.86 -26.04 21.85
N VAL A 789 29.43 -25.19 21.00
CA VAL A 789 28.71 -24.05 20.39
C VAL A 789 27.63 -24.51 19.43
N LEU A 790 27.89 -25.59 18.68
CA LEU A 790 26.93 -26.22 17.79
C LEU A 790 25.76 -26.86 18.56
N ALA A 791 26.06 -27.65 19.59
CA ALA A 791 25.08 -28.28 20.48
C ALA A 791 24.34 -27.30 21.41
N SER A 792 24.84 -26.06 21.58
CA SER A 792 24.18 -25.01 22.35
C SER A 792 22.78 -24.72 21.82
N ASP A 793 21.78 -24.76 22.70
CA ASP A 793 20.37 -24.70 22.28
C ASP A 793 19.75 -23.31 22.43
N SER A 794 20.21 -22.52 23.41
CA SER A 794 19.88 -21.09 23.48
C SER A 794 20.96 -20.19 22.88
N GLY A 795 22.05 -20.74 22.33
CA GLY A 795 23.17 -19.96 21.79
C GLY A 795 23.93 -19.22 22.90
N GLU A 796 24.15 -19.89 24.05
CA GLU A 796 24.80 -19.33 25.24
C GLU A 796 26.33 -19.47 25.25
N TYR A 797 26.91 -20.05 24.20
CA TYR A 797 28.36 -20.31 24.10
C TYR A 797 29.03 -19.62 22.90
N HIS A 798 30.28 -19.20 23.08
CA HIS A 798 31.21 -18.82 22.03
C HIS A 798 32.49 -19.67 22.11
N TYR A 799 33.15 -19.93 20.98
CA TYR A 799 34.39 -20.72 20.93
C TYR A 799 35.47 -19.98 20.14
N PHE A 800 36.74 -20.08 20.58
CA PHE A 800 37.89 -19.58 19.84
C PHE A 800 38.92 -20.69 19.67
N ASP A 801 39.20 -21.09 18.44
CA ASP A 801 40.16 -22.18 18.15
C ASP A 801 41.64 -21.77 18.20
N GLY A 802 41.91 -20.50 18.52
CA GLY A 802 43.23 -19.87 18.42
C GLY A 802 43.42 -19.02 17.16
N SER A 803 42.47 -19.05 16.22
CA SER A 803 42.48 -18.30 14.96
C SER A 803 41.10 -17.76 14.53
N LEU A 804 40.02 -18.45 14.89
CA LEU A 804 38.64 -18.20 14.48
C LEU A 804 37.72 -18.19 15.70
N LEU A 805 36.94 -17.11 15.83
CA LEU A 805 35.83 -17.01 16.78
C LEU A 805 34.57 -17.58 16.13
N PHE A 806 33.85 -18.45 16.83
CA PHE A 806 32.59 -19.07 16.42
C PHE A 806 31.46 -18.70 17.38
N ILE A 807 30.30 -18.33 16.84
CA ILE A 807 29.08 -17.98 17.59
C ILE A 807 27.85 -18.59 16.90
N LYS A 808 26.95 -19.23 17.65
CA LYS A 808 25.64 -19.69 17.16
C LYS A 808 24.62 -18.56 17.29
N VAL A 809 24.36 -17.86 16.19
CA VAL A 809 23.44 -16.72 16.11
C VAL A 809 22.03 -17.23 15.80
N LEU A 810 21.08 -16.98 16.69
CA LEU A 810 19.70 -17.47 16.57
C LEU A 810 18.69 -16.51 17.22
N ASP A 811 17.43 -16.60 16.82
CA ASP A 811 16.34 -15.81 17.41
C ASP A 811 15.72 -16.52 18.62
N ILE A 812 15.73 -15.85 19.78
CA ILE A 812 15.17 -16.31 21.07
C ILE A 812 13.85 -15.61 21.43
N TRP A 813 13.30 -14.80 20.50
CA TRP A 813 12.23 -13.82 20.74
C TRP A 813 10.94 -14.39 21.34
N GLU A 814 10.13 -13.51 21.93
CA GLU A 814 8.89 -13.79 22.67
C GLU A 814 7.74 -12.90 22.13
N MET A 815 6.63 -13.47 21.64
CA MET A 815 5.48 -12.67 21.17
C MET A 815 4.67 -12.07 22.34
N PRO A 816 3.89 -10.98 22.17
CA PRO A 816 3.71 -10.12 20.98
C PRO A 816 4.62 -8.86 21.02
N TYR A 817 4.72 -8.12 19.91
CA TYR A 817 5.90 -7.27 19.64
C TYR A 817 5.61 -5.78 19.37
N GLN A 818 6.47 -4.88 19.88
CA GLN A 818 6.44 -3.43 19.56
C GLN A 818 7.35 -3.05 18.36
N GLY A 819 7.52 -3.92 17.36
CA GLY A 819 8.51 -3.71 16.28
C GLY A 819 8.19 -4.30 14.90
N ARG A 820 6.90 -4.43 14.57
CA ARG A 820 6.32 -5.12 13.38
C ARG A 820 6.20 -6.64 13.54
N GLU A 821 4.96 -7.08 13.74
CA GLU A 821 4.51 -8.48 13.71
C GLU A 821 4.88 -9.20 12.40
N PRO A 822 4.96 -10.54 12.36
CA PRO A 822 5.05 -11.29 11.10
C PRO A 822 3.86 -10.95 10.18
N ALA A 823 4.15 -10.76 8.90
CA ALA A 823 3.16 -10.51 7.88
C ALA A 823 2.45 -11.82 7.52
N ARG A 824 1.12 -11.82 7.52
CA ARG A 824 0.29 -13.02 7.33
C ARG A 824 -0.75 -12.77 6.26
N GLY A 825 -0.89 -13.70 5.32
CA GLY A 825 -1.94 -13.65 4.32
C GLY A 825 -3.25 -14.19 4.88
N GLU A 826 -4.37 -13.67 4.37
CA GLU A 826 -5.74 -14.03 4.76
C GLU A 826 -6.53 -14.54 3.57
N GLY A 827 -7.55 -15.38 3.80
CA GLY A 827 -8.43 -15.89 2.76
C GLY A 827 -7.66 -16.60 1.65
N ALA A 828 -7.63 -16.03 0.44
CA ALA A 828 -6.83 -16.56 -0.67
C ALA A 828 -5.31 -16.54 -0.40
N GLY A 829 -4.84 -15.61 0.45
CA GLY A 829 -3.47 -15.53 0.94
C GLY A 829 -3.15 -16.42 2.14
N ALA A 830 -4.14 -17.08 2.77
CA ALA A 830 -3.95 -17.87 4.00
C ALA A 830 -2.80 -18.89 3.85
N GLY A 831 -1.81 -18.85 4.75
CA GLY A 831 -0.60 -19.69 4.68
C GLY A 831 0.58 -19.07 3.94
N LEU A 832 0.42 -17.91 3.29
CA LEU A 832 1.56 -17.03 3.01
C LEU A 832 1.94 -16.30 4.30
N MET A 833 3.25 -16.27 4.58
CA MET A 833 3.80 -15.58 5.74
C MET A 833 5.19 -15.04 5.42
N VAL A 834 5.54 -13.89 6.02
CA VAL A 834 6.92 -13.36 6.05
C VAL A 834 7.26 -12.99 7.51
N PRO A 835 8.42 -13.41 8.05
CA PRO A 835 8.78 -13.19 9.46
C PRO A 835 8.75 -11.72 9.90
N GLY A 836 8.55 -11.51 11.20
CA GLY A 836 8.82 -10.23 11.87
C GLY A 836 10.32 -9.95 11.97
N SER A 837 10.67 -8.70 12.31
CA SER A 837 12.04 -8.20 12.14
C SER A 837 12.60 -7.69 13.48
N ARG A 838 13.70 -8.27 13.97
CA ARG A 838 14.16 -8.10 15.36
C ARG A 838 15.20 -6.97 15.49
N TRP A 839 14.82 -5.75 15.09
CA TRP A 839 15.69 -4.56 15.04
C TRP A 839 16.50 -4.24 16.33
N GLY A 840 16.07 -4.73 17.49
CA GLY A 840 16.73 -4.49 18.77
C GLY A 840 17.42 -5.71 19.41
N MET A 841 17.64 -6.80 18.67
CA MET A 841 18.40 -7.97 19.14
C MET A 841 19.77 -8.02 18.44
N TYR A 842 20.87 -8.08 19.22
CA TYR A 842 22.22 -8.21 18.66
C TYR A 842 23.20 -8.94 19.57
N TYR A 843 24.23 -9.51 18.97
CA TYR A 843 25.41 -10.04 19.66
C TYR A 843 26.55 -9.04 19.50
N GLN A 844 26.92 -8.35 20.58
CA GLN A 844 28.14 -7.54 20.64
C GLN A 844 29.33 -8.43 20.96
N VAL A 845 30.41 -8.29 20.19
CA VAL A 845 31.69 -8.95 20.42
C VAL A 845 32.73 -7.85 20.68
N ASP A 846 33.27 -7.82 21.88
CA ASP A 846 34.42 -6.99 22.26
C ASP A 846 35.65 -7.91 22.42
N ALA A 847 36.74 -7.60 21.70
CA ALA A 847 37.89 -8.47 21.53
C ALA A 847 39.17 -7.87 22.14
N GLY A 848 39.61 -8.43 23.27
CA GLY A 848 40.87 -8.13 23.93
C GLY A 848 42.05 -8.81 23.24
N MET A 849 42.59 -8.17 22.20
CA MET A 849 43.70 -8.69 21.39
C MET A 849 45.07 -8.29 21.99
N PRO A 850 46.00 -9.24 22.22
CA PRO A 850 47.28 -8.93 22.89
C PRO A 850 48.29 -8.22 21.97
N ASP A 851 48.41 -8.65 20.71
CA ASP A 851 49.44 -8.17 19.76
C ASP A 851 48.81 -7.65 18.46
N CYS A 852 48.32 -6.41 18.48
CA CYS A 852 47.88 -5.74 17.24
C CYS A 852 49.06 -5.13 16.49
N SER A 853 49.44 -5.76 15.37
CA SER A 853 50.37 -5.14 14.42
C SER A 853 49.77 -3.83 13.90
N VAL A 854 50.57 -2.77 13.94
CA VAL A 854 50.28 -1.47 13.34
C VAL A 854 50.79 -1.34 11.90
N SER A 855 51.35 -2.43 11.33
CA SER A 855 51.86 -2.46 9.96
C SER A 855 51.54 -3.80 9.27
N PRO A 856 50.92 -3.81 8.06
CA PRO A 856 50.34 -2.66 7.37
C PRO A 856 49.18 -2.04 8.17
N TYR A 857 48.98 -0.73 8.02
CA TYR A 857 48.02 0.03 8.84
C TYR A 857 46.57 -0.21 8.37
N PRO A 858 45.61 -0.54 9.26
CA PRO A 858 44.20 -0.66 8.91
C PRO A 858 43.66 0.68 8.38
N SER A 859 43.55 0.80 7.06
CA SER A 859 43.20 2.06 6.40
C SER A 859 42.50 1.81 5.07
N GLN A 860 41.55 2.69 4.73
CA GLN A 860 40.78 2.60 3.50
C GLN A 860 40.49 4.01 2.98
N ASN A 861 40.76 4.27 1.69
CA ASN A 861 40.56 5.57 1.05
C ASN A 861 41.28 6.75 1.75
N GLY A 862 42.42 6.48 2.40
CA GLY A 862 43.14 7.47 3.22
C GLY A 862 42.54 7.74 4.60
N GLN A 863 41.44 7.07 4.98
CA GLN A 863 40.91 7.09 6.34
C GLN A 863 41.62 6.03 7.21
N ASP A 864 41.93 6.41 8.45
CA ASP A 864 42.47 5.56 9.51
C ASP A 864 41.35 4.76 10.18
N PHE A 865 41.53 3.44 10.28
CA PHE A 865 40.64 2.55 11.02
C PHE A 865 41.36 1.65 12.03
N SER A 866 42.56 2.04 12.46
CA SER A 866 43.35 1.34 13.48
C SER A 866 42.71 1.37 14.87
N ALA A 867 41.80 2.31 15.14
CA ALA A 867 41.01 2.35 16.37
C ALA A 867 39.94 1.24 16.40
N GLN A 868 39.42 0.83 15.23
CA GLN A 868 38.33 -0.13 15.06
C GLN A 868 38.85 -1.53 14.71
N PHE A 869 39.97 -1.64 13.99
CA PHE A 869 40.54 -2.91 13.52
C PHE A 869 41.96 -3.18 14.07
N CYS A 870 42.33 -4.45 14.00
CA CYS A 870 43.64 -5.01 14.31
C CYS A 870 44.15 -5.71 13.04
N ALA A 871 45.29 -5.28 12.48
CA ALA A 871 45.70 -5.71 11.13
C ALA A 871 45.92 -7.24 11.04
N MET A 872 45.30 -7.89 10.07
CA MET A 872 45.54 -9.31 9.75
C MET A 872 45.71 -9.51 8.25
N ASN A 873 46.79 -10.20 7.86
CA ASN A 873 47.06 -10.63 6.50
C ASN A 873 46.40 -12.00 6.20
N GLY A 874 46.46 -12.46 4.95
CA GLY A 874 45.90 -13.73 4.50
C GLY A 874 44.52 -13.56 3.87
N THR A 875 44.21 -14.44 2.91
CA THR A 875 42.97 -14.46 2.13
C THR A 875 41.79 -15.03 2.92
N VAL A 876 40.58 -14.93 2.36
CA VAL A 876 39.37 -15.63 2.86
C VAL A 876 39.67 -17.11 3.11
N ASP A 877 40.25 -17.78 2.11
CA ASP A 877 40.49 -19.22 2.07
C ASP A 877 41.53 -19.70 3.09
N ALA A 878 42.46 -18.83 3.51
CA ALA A 878 43.45 -19.14 4.55
C ALA A 878 42.84 -19.26 5.95
N TYR A 879 41.59 -18.80 6.12
CA TYR A 879 40.84 -18.77 7.38
C TYR A 879 39.41 -19.31 7.22
N LEU A 880 39.09 -19.97 6.10
CA LEU A 880 37.75 -20.50 5.85
C LEU A 880 37.57 -21.82 6.61
N PRO A 881 36.62 -21.93 7.55
CA PRO A 881 36.49 -23.11 8.41
C PRO A 881 36.14 -24.39 7.61
N PRO A 882 36.47 -25.59 8.10
CA PRO A 882 36.04 -26.85 7.46
C PRO A 882 34.51 -26.98 7.42
N PRO A 883 33.95 -27.87 6.56
CA PRO A 883 32.50 -28.05 6.50
C PRO A 883 31.98 -28.57 7.85
N ILE A 884 30.81 -28.07 8.29
CA ILE A 884 30.19 -28.56 9.52
C ILE A 884 29.67 -29.99 9.26
N THR A 885 30.28 -30.97 9.91
CA THR A 885 29.88 -32.39 9.84
C THR A 885 29.20 -32.88 11.11
N THR A 886 29.44 -32.22 12.25
CA THR A 886 28.69 -32.44 13.50
C THR A 886 27.25 -31.94 13.34
N PRO A 887 26.23 -32.81 13.47
CA PRO A 887 24.84 -32.36 13.44
C PRO A 887 24.54 -31.48 14.65
N TYR A 888 23.87 -30.35 14.41
CA TYR A 888 23.45 -29.42 15.45
C TYR A 888 21.94 -29.26 15.49
N ASN A 889 21.45 -28.63 16.57
CA ASN A 889 20.02 -28.42 16.76
C ASN A 889 19.53 -27.30 15.84
N GLU A 890 19.11 -27.74 14.65
CA GLU A 890 18.11 -27.12 13.80
C GLU A 890 16.73 -27.52 14.34
N TRP A 891 15.93 -26.55 14.79
CA TRP A 891 14.59 -26.82 15.28
C TRP A 891 13.54 -26.81 14.16
N THR A 892 12.28 -26.85 14.57
CA THR A 892 11.11 -27.21 13.78
C THR A 892 10.58 -26.00 12.98
N ILE A 893 9.55 -26.21 12.14
CA ILE A 893 9.13 -25.25 11.11
C ILE A 893 8.89 -23.83 11.69
N PRO A 894 9.61 -22.78 11.24
CA PRO A 894 9.34 -21.38 11.60
C PRO A 894 8.06 -20.79 10.94
N TYR A 895 7.19 -21.66 10.41
CA TYR A 895 6.08 -21.30 9.54
C TYR A 895 4.95 -22.33 9.69
N CYS A 896 3.82 -21.90 10.24
CA CYS A 896 2.61 -22.71 10.29
C CYS A 896 1.84 -22.52 8.99
N ALA A 897 2.29 -23.21 7.94
CA ALA A 897 1.79 -23.04 6.58
C ALA A 897 1.69 -24.39 5.88
N ASP A 898 0.79 -24.49 4.90
CA ASP A 898 0.70 -25.67 4.02
C ASP A 898 1.79 -25.69 2.95
N VAL A 899 3.01 -25.87 3.44
CA VAL A 899 4.20 -26.13 2.63
C VAL A 899 4.21 -27.59 2.22
N ALA A 900 4.05 -27.85 0.92
CA ALA A 900 4.09 -29.19 0.34
C ALA A 900 5.55 -29.73 0.30
N PRO A 901 5.77 -31.04 0.57
CA PRO A 901 7.11 -31.61 0.50
C PRO A 901 7.59 -31.74 -0.96
N PRO A 902 8.92 -31.76 -1.23
CA PRO A 902 9.45 -31.97 -2.57
C PRO A 902 9.02 -33.32 -3.21
N PRO A 903 8.91 -33.43 -4.55
CA PRO A 903 8.41 -34.64 -5.21
C PRO A 903 9.18 -35.94 -4.91
N GLY A 904 10.48 -35.86 -4.56
CA GLY A 904 11.25 -37.03 -4.10
C GLY A 904 10.75 -37.59 -2.77
N VAL A 905 10.32 -36.71 -1.86
CA VAL A 905 9.70 -37.06 -0.58
C VAL A 905 8.33 -37.70 -0.81
N CYS A 906 7.50 -37.14 -1.70
CA CYS A 906 6.25 -37.77 -2.13
C CYS A 906 6.45 -39.16 -2.76
N THR A 907 7.44 -39.29 -3.65
CA THR A 907 7.78 -40.55 -4.32
C THR A 907 8.13 -41.64 -3.29
N ALA A 908 8.91 -41.29 -2.25
CA ALA A 908 9.27 -42.21 -1.18
C ALA A 908 8.06 -42.68 -0.34
N MET A 909 6.96 -41.92 -0.25
CA MET A 909 5.72 -42.40 0.41
C MET A 909 4.89 -43.34 -0.46
N GLY A 910 5.23 -43.48 -1.75
CA GLY A 910 4.32 -44.02 -2.76
C GLY A 910 3.16 -43.06 -3.07
N VAL A 911 3.43 -41.75 -3.10
CA VAL A 911 2.49 -40.69 -3.53
C VAL A 911 2.95 -40.18 -4.90
N ALA A 912 2.02 -40.10 -5.86
CA ALA A 912 2.32 -39.59 -7.19
C ALA A 912 2.67 -38.10 -7.16
N SER A 913 3.51 -37.64 -8.09
CA SER A 913 3.93 -36.22 -8.15
C SER A 913 2.75 -35.24 -8.28
N GLY A 914 1.71 -35.60 -9.04
CA GLY A 914 0.49 -34.78 -9.17
C GLY A 914 -0.37 -34.71 -7.90
N ASP A 915 -0.21 -35.64 -6.95
CA ASP A 915 -0.87 -35.63 -5.64
C ASP A 915 0.01 -35.00 -4.54
N CYS A 916 1.21 -34.52 -4.89
CA CYS A 916 2.22 -33.98 -3.97
C CYS A 916 1.86 -32.57 -3.45
N THR A 917 0.69 -32.46 -2.84
CA THR A 917 0.10 -31.24 -2.27
C THR A 917 -0.41 -31.53 -0.87
N CYS A 918 -0.55 -30.53 -0.01
CA CYS A 918 -1.00 -30.76 1.36
C CYS A 918 -2.41 -31.32 1.46
N ALA A 919 -3.36 -30.81 0.66
CA ALA A 919 -4.68 -31.40 0.52
C ALA A 919 -4.66 -32.81 -0.12
N GLY A 920 -3.70 -33.13 -0.98
CA GLY A 920 -3.49 -34.50 -1.50
C GLY A 920 -3.03 -35.46 -0.41
N LEU A 921 -1.96 -35.12 0.28
CA LEU A 921 -1.35 -35.89 1.36
C LEU A 921 -2.29 -36.09 2.55
N GLN A 922 -3.07 -35.06 2.91
CA GLN A 922 -4.13 -35.13 3.92
C GLN A 922 -5.23 -36.12 3.52
N ARG A 923 -5.80 -35.99 2.30
CA ARG A 923 -6.84 -36.90 1.78
C ARG A 923 -6.36 -38.35 1.63
N GLN A 924 -5.08 -38.57 1.34
CA GLN A 924 -4.46 -39.89 1.30
C GLN A 924 -4.00 -40.42 2.67
N GLY A 925 -4.34 -39.74 3.78
CA GLY A 925 -4.01 -40.16 5.15
C GLY A 925 -2.51 -40.14 5.47
N ARG A 926 -1.69 -39.45 4.68
CA ARG A 926 -0.21 -39.46 4.79
C ARG A 926 0.34 -38.53 5.86
N CYS A 927 -0.51 -37.68 6.46
CA CYS A 927 -0.14 -36.74 7.53
C CYS A 927 0.79 -37.33 8.62
N PRO A 928 0.53 -38.51 9.22
CA PRO A 928 1.44 -39.08 10.23
C PRO A 928 2.86 -39.29 9.69
N GLY A 929 2.99 -39.71 8.42
CA GLY A 929 4.27 -39.90 7.75
C GLY A 929 5.06 -38.61 7.54
N LEU A 930 4.40 -37.45 7.40
CA LEU A 930 5.08 -36.16 7.15
C LEU A 930 5.98 -35.68 8.31
N GLY A 931 5.97 -36.37 9.45
CA GLY A 931 6.93 -36.22 10.55
C GLY A 931 7.81 -37.45 10.75
N VAL A 932 8.16 -38.19 9.69
CA VAL A 932 8.98 -39.41 9.74
C VAL A 932 10.22 -39.26 8.84
N GLY A 933 11.24 -38.58 9.38
CA GLY A 933 12.50 -38.29 8.69
C GLY A 933 13.23 -39.54 8.18
N SER A 934 13.06 -40.68 8.85
CA SER A 934 13.57 -41.99 8.41
C SER A 934 12.98 -42.53 7.09
N LEU A 935 11.83 -42.04 6.61
CA LEU A 935 11.30 -42.42 5.30
C LEU A 935 11.72 -41.47 4.15
N TRP A 936 11.94 -40.17 4.44
CA TRP A 936 12.04 -39.14 3.39
C TRP A 936 13.47 -38.71 3.05
N LEU A 937 14.38 -38.75 4.03
CA LEU A 937 15.78 -38.37 3.86
C LEU A 937 16.60 -39.53 3.26
N GLY A 938 16.06 -40.17 2.20
CA GLY A 938 16.68 -41.30 1.52
C GLY A 938 18.10 -40.97 1.07
N ALA A 939 19.07 -41.72 1.57
CA ALA A 939 20.52 -41.51 1.40
C ALA A 939 21.18 -40.35 2.19
N THR A 940 20.54 -39.74 3.18
CA THR A 940 21.30 -38.99 4.21
C THR A 940 21.94 -39.96 5.21
N SER A 941 23.24 -39.80 5.46
CA SER A 941 23.97 -40.54 6.50
C SER A 941 23.68 -40.02 7.91
N ASP A 942 23.10 -38.82 8.02
CA ASP A 942 22.82 -38.13 9.26
C ASP A 942 21.68 -38.81 10.05
N ALA A 943 21.99 -39.29 11.25
CA ALA A 943 21.01 -39.86 12.17
C ALA A 943 20.26 -38.81 12.99
N ASN A 944 20.89 -37.65 13.24
CA ASN A 944 20.33 -36.61 14.10
C ASN A 944 19.39 -35.70 13.30
N LEU A 945 19.68 -35.39 12.03
CA LEU A 945 18.70 -34.74 11.15
C LEU A 945 17.42 -35.58 11.02
N ARG A 946 17.53 -36.91 10.91
CA ARG A 946 16.35 -37.79 10.91
C ARG A 946 15.56 -37.64 12.22
N ALA A 947 16.24 -37.70 13.37
CA ALA A 947 15.60 -37.54 14.69
C ALA A 947 15.03 -36.13 14.94
N ASN A 948 15.57 -35.07 14.32
CA ASN A 948 15.06 -33.70 14.44
C ASN A 948 13.91 -33.43 13.46
N VAL A 949 13.97 -33.93 12.23
CA VAL A 949 12.83 -33.93 11.29
C VAL A 949 11.65 -34.77 11.83
N GLU A 950 11.93 -35.82 12.61
CA GLU A 950 10.90 -36.61 13.30
C GLU A 950 10.17 -35.84 14.41
N LYS A 951 10.84 -34.87 15.04
CA LYS A 951 10.19 -33.90 15.96
C LYS A 951 9.51 -32.76 15.21
N ALA A 952 9.92 -32.46 13.97
CA ALA A 952 9.58 -31.22 13.27
C ALA A 952 8.23 -31.20 12.57
N LEU A 953 7.57 -32.35 12.39
CA LEU A 953 6.26 -32.45 11.73
C LEU A 953 6.24 -31.77 10.33
N GLY A 954 7.39 -31.81 9.63
CA GLY A 954 7.94 -30.71 8.85
C GLY A 954 7.22 -30.20 7.60
N TYR A 955 6.11 -30.82 7.19
CA TYR A 955 5.36 -30.41 6.00
C TYR A 955 3.85 -30.47 6.23
N CYS A 956 3.11 -29.64 5.51
CA CYS A 956 1.64 -29.58 5.53
C CYS A 956 1.05 -29.46 6.95
N SER A 957 1.66 -28.61 7.77
CA SER A 957 1.39 -28.58 9.20
C SER A 957 0.00 -28.02 9.53
N ALA A 958 -0.53 -27.11 8.71
CA ALA A 958 -1.90 -26.62 8.81
C ALA A 958 -2.93 -27.70 8.38
N SER A 959 -2.84 -28.24 7.15
CA SER A 959 -3.70 -29.33 6.64
C SER A 959 -3.72 -30.54 7.57
N CYS A 960 -2.59 -30.90 8.16
CA CYS A 960 -2.47 -32.04 9.06
C CYS A 960 -2.85 -31.72 10.52
N GLY A 961 -3.38 -30.53 10.81
CA GLY A 961 -3.94 -30.17 12.12
C GLY A 961 -2.90 -30.01 13.24
N ARG A 962 -1.67 -29.64 12.89
CA ARG A 962 -0.51 -29.58 13.80
C ARG A 962 -0.26 -28.18 14.38
N CYS A 963 -0.80 -27.16 13.74
CA CYS A 963 -0.71 -25.76 14.15
C CYS A 963 -1.72 -24.93 13.34
N ALA A 964 -2.07 -23.74 13.84
CA ALA A 964 -2.96 -22.81 13.14
C ALA A 964 -2.21 -22.09 11.99
N GLU A 965 -2.86 -21.97 10.83
CA GLU A 965 -2.26 -21.37 9.64
C GLU A 965 -1.85 -19.90 9.88
N GLY A 966 -0.71 -19.48 9.32
CA GLY A 966 -0.14 -18.15 9.44
C GLY A 966 0.65 -17.86 10.73
N GLN A 967 0.70 -18.78 11.70
CA GLN A 967 1.50 -18.64 12.92
C GLN A 967 3.02 -18.85 12.66
N GLU A 968 3.88 -18.31 13.52
CA GLU A 968 5.36 -18.37 13.38
C GLU A 968 5.99 -19.64 13.98
N PHE A 969 5.27 -20.44 14.77
CA PHE A 969 5.79 -21.71 15.29
C PHE A 969 4.69 -22.72 15.63
N CYS A 970 4.96 -24.00 15.40
CA CYS A 970 4.11 -25.12 15.79
C CYS A 970 4.61 -25.69 17.13
N GLY A 971 4.05 -25.23 18.25
CA GLY A 971 4.17 -25.91 19.55
C GLY A 971 5.23 -25.39 20.53
N ASP A 972 5.69 -26.28 21.41
CA ASP A 972 6.76 -26.00 22.39
C ASP A 972 8.09 -25.64 21.71
N VAL A 973 8.70 -24.50 22.08
CA VAL A 973 10.15 -24.32 21.87
C VAL A 973 10.89 -25.26 22.82
N PRO A 974 11.67 -26.23 22.30
CA PRO A 974 12.06 -27.43 23.06
C PRO A 974 13.04 -27.17 24.19
N ILE A 975 13.86 -26.12 24.11
CA ILE A 975 14.75 -25.69 25.21
C ILE A 975 14.60 -24.19 25.45
N MET A 976 14.26 -23.86 26.68
CA MET A 976 14.19 -22.51 27.23
C MET A 976 15.55 -22.13 27.85
N PRO A 977 16.06 -20.90 27.67
CA PRO A 977 17.32 -20.46 28.25
C PRO A 977 17.42 -20.79 29.76
N LEU A 978 18.56 -21.35 30.19
CA LEU A 978 18.73 -21.87 31.56
C LEU A 978 18.47 -20.82 32.66
N SER A 979 18.71 -19.54 32.36
CA SER A 979 18.41 -18.38 33.22
C SER A 979 16.91 -18.15 33.44
N LEU A 980 16.08 -18.39 32.42
CA LEU A 980 14.62 -18.30 32.49
C LEU A 980 14.03 -19.59 33.08
N SER A 981 14.51 -20.75 32.63
CA SER A 981 13.93 -22.05 33.01
C SER A 981 14.22 -22.46 34.45
N ARG A 982 15.27 -21.91 35.06
CA ARG A 982 15.85 -22.38 36.33
C ARG A 982 16.19 -23.88 36.29
N ASN A 983 16.64 -24.35 35.13
CA ASN A 983 16.94 -25.75 34.83
C ASN A 983 15.73 -26.70 34.93
N MET A 984 14.57 -26.27 34.41
CA MET A 984 13.33 -27.06 34.39
C MET A 984 12.76 -27.23 32.98
N THR A 985 12.18 -28.40 32.68
CA THR A 985 11.49 -28.67 31.41
C THR A 985 10.05 -28.17 31.44
N CYS A 986 9.44 -27.96 30.26
CA CYS A 986 8.04 -27.56 30.13
C CYS A 986 7.08 -28.50 30.90
N ALA A 987 7.26 -29.81 30.76
CA ALA A 987 6.46 -30.81 31.47
C ALA A 987 6.64 -30.77 33.01
N ALA A 988 7.77 -30.25 33.50
CA ALA A 988 8.00 -30.05 34.93
C ALA A 988 7.40 -28.73 35.47
N MET A 989 7.07 -27.76 34.61
CA MET A 989 6.46 -26.49 35.02
C MET A 989 4.94 -26.54 35.12
N VAL A 990 4.27 -27.31 34.26
CA VAL A 990 2.80 -27.52 34.29
C VAL A 990 2.27 -27.92 35.66
N PRO A 991 2.75 -28.99 36.34
CA PRO A 991 2.23 -29.39 37.66
C PRO A 991 2.57 -28.39 38.79
N LEU A 992 3.41 -27.38 38.52
CA LEU A 992 3.76 -26.32 39.46
C LEU A 992 2.96 -25.02 39.21
N GLY A 993 2.05 -25.01 38.22
CA GLY A 993 1.29 -23.81 37.84
C GLY A 993 2.10 -22.71 37.16
N ARG A 994 3.40 -22.92 36.92
CA ARG A 994 4.35 -21.89 36.43
C ARG A 994 4.23 -21.58 34.92
N CYS A 995 3.21 -22.10 34.24
CA CYS A 995 2.97 -21.85 32.82
C CYS A 995 2.87 -20.35 32.47
N PHE A 996 2.31 -19.51 33.35
CA PHE A 996 2.22 -18.06 33.12
C PHE A 996 3.59 -17.37 33.05
N GLU A 997 4.66 -17.97 33.58
CA GLU A 997 6.01 -17.40 33.52
C GLU A 997 6.63 -17.51 32.12
N VAL A 998 6.16 -18.45 31.29
CA VAL A 998 6.87 -18.95 30.10
C VAL A 998 5.99 -19.18 28.86
N ALA A 999 4.70 -19.45 29.03
CA ALA A 999 3.76 -19.62 27.92
C ALA A 999 3.41 -18.29 27.22
N PRO A 1000 3.22 -17.15 27.94
CA PRO A 1000 3.19 -15.83 27.31
C PRO A 1000 4.51 -15.48 26.60
N ARG A 1001 5.63 -16.09 27.01
CA ARG A 1001 6.94 -15.95 26.37
C ARG A 1001 7.11 -16.82 25.11
N GLY A 1002 6.08 -17.56 24.70
CA GLY A 1002 6.14 -18.48 23.57
C GLY A 1002 7.07 -19.68 23.79
N TYR A 1003 7.38 -20.05 25.03
CA TYR A 1003 7.97 -21.34 25.38
C TYR A 1003 6.89 -22.24 25.99
N CYS A 1004 7.01 -23.56 25.89
CA CYS A 1004 6.07 -24.49 26.53
C CYS A 1004 4.58 -24.36 26.10
N ALA A 1005 4.30 -23.86 24.89
CA ALA A 1005 2.95 -23.55 24.41
C ALA A 1005 2.02 -24.77 24.19
N ASP A 1006 2.53 -25.90 23.69
CA ASP A 1006 1.75 -27.16 23.62
C ASP A 1006 1.55 -27.73 25.02
N THR A 1007 2.64 -27.81 25.79
CA THR A 1007 2.65 -28.48 27.09
C THR A 1007 1.81 -27.72 28.13
N CYS A 1008 1.72 -26.40 28.03
CA CYS A 1008 0.79 -25.57 28.80
C CYS A 1008 -0.61 -25.42 28.16
N GLY A 1009 -0.90 -26.11 27.04
CA GLY A 1009 -2.25 -26.25 26.48
C GLY A 1009 -2.75 -25.11 25.57
N LEU A 1010 -1.86 -24.25 25.05
CA LEU A 1010 -2.22 -23.14 24.15
C LEU A 1010 -2.33 -23.55 22.67
N CYS A 1011 -1.54 -24.52 22.21
CA CYS A 1011 -1.42 -24.86 20.79
C CYS A 1011 -2.20 -26.11 20.34
N SER A 1012 -2.76 -26.90 21.26
CA SER A 1012 -3.52 -28.11 20.91
C SER A 1012 -5.02 -27.84 20.75
N GLY A 1013 -5.60 -28.21 19.61
CA GLY A 1013 -7.02 -28.05 19.29
C GLY A 1013 -7.99 -28.93 20.07
N ALA A 1014 -7.59 -29.48 21.23
CA ALA A 1014 -8.38 -30.45 21.99
C ALA A 1014 -7.98 -30.54 23.48
N GLY A 1015 -8.72 -29.87 24.38
CA GLY A 1015 -8.96 -30.45 25.71
C GLY A 1015 -9.01 -29.54 26.94
N LEU A 1016 -8.50 -28.31 26.90
CA LEU A 1016 -8.67 -27.33 27.99
C LEU A 1016 -9.46 -26.10 27.50
N PRO A 1017 -10.08 -25.33 28.41
CA PRO A 1017 -10.86 -24.17 28.00
C PRO A 1017 -9.96 -23.11 27.37
N CYS A 1018 -10.36 -22.62 26.20
CA CYS A 1018 -10.03 -21.25 25.80
C CYS A 1018 -10.69 -20.34 26.83
N VAL A 1019 -9.94 -19.97 27.88
CA VAL A 1019 -10.36 -18.89 28.78
C VAL A 1019 -10.34 -17.60 27.98
N ASP A 1020 -11.35 -16.75 28.20
CA ASP A 1020 -11.44 -15.42 27.60
C ASP A 1020 -10.11 -14.69 27.79
N LEU A 1021 -9.43 -14.37 26.69
CA LEU A 1021 -8.24 -13.52 26.75
C LEU A 1021 -8.74 -12.10 27.00
N GLY A 1022 -8.78 -11.73 28.29
CA GLY A 1022 -9.24 -10.43 28.76
C GLY A 1022 -8.58 -9.29 28.00
N TRP A 1023 -9.41 -8.44 27.40
CA TRP A 1023 -8.92 -7.28 26.66
C TRP A 1023 -8.68 -6.17 27.66
N SER A 1024 -7.44 -6.15 28.17
CA SER A 1024 -7.04 -5.58 29.47
C SER A 1024 -7.61 -6.33 30.67
N ASP A 1025 -7.06 -6.01 31.85
CA ASP A 1025 -7.49 -6.51 33.17
C ASP A 1025 -8.95 -6.13 33.54
N GLN A 1026 -9.67 -5.38 32.69
CA GLN A 1026 -10.99 -4.79 32.99
C GLN A 1026 -12.17 -5.44 32.25
N TYR A 1027 -11.97 -6.15 31.13
CA TYR A 1027 -13.09 -6.63 30.29
C TYR A 1027 -12.94 -8.07 29.80
N THR A 1028 -14.03 -8.83 29.87
CA THR A 1028 -14.13 -10.24 29.46
C THR A 1028 -14.92 -10.41 28.15
N CYS A 1029 -14.94 -11.61 27.58
CA CYS A 1029 -15.84 -11.89 26.44
C CYS A 1029 -17.31 -11.95 26.84
N THR A 1030 -17.63 -12.10 28.13
CA THR A 1030 -19.00 -11.96 28.63
C THR A 1030 -19.48 -10.50 28.49
N ASP A 1031 -18.60 -9.53 28.72
CA ASP A 1031 -18.89 -8.11 28.53
C ASP A 1031 -19.06 -7.77 27.04
N LEU A 1032 -18.11 -8.20 26.20
CA LEU A 1032 -18.18 -8.04 24.74
C LEU A 1032 -19.41 -8.74 24.12
N GLN A 1033 -19.85 -9.87 24.68
CA GLN A 1033 -21.09 -10.55 24.28
C GLN A 1033 -22.31 -9.74 24.67
N SER A 1034 -22.32 -9.10 25.86
CA SER A 1034 -23.42 -8.23 26.29
C SER A 1034 -23.58 -6.98 25.39
N TRP A 1035 -22.51 -6.58 24.71
CA TRP A 1035 -22.49 -5.46 23.75
C TRP A 1035 -22.68 -5.91 22.28
N GLY A 1036 -22.75 -7.22 22.02
CA GLY A 1036 -22.94 -7.79 20.68
C GLY A 1036 -21.70 -7.86 19.80
N LEU A 1037 -20.51 -7.55 20.32
CA LEU A 1037 -19.28 -7.33 19.54
C LEU A 1037 -18.46 -8.59 19.23
N CYS A 1038 -18.91 -9.79 19.64
CA CYS A 1038 -18.15 -11.04 19.46
C CYS A 1038 -17.84 -11.44 18.00
N ASN A 1039 -18.53 -10.84 17.02
CA ASN A 1039 -18.31 -11.09 15.59
C ASN A 1039 -17.46 -10.00 14.89
N GLU A 1040 -17.00 -8.99 15.62
CA GLU A 1040 -16.08 -7.98 15.06
C GLU A 1040 -14.75 -8.63 14.68
N THR A 1041 -14.16 -8.22 13.55
CA THR A 1041 -12.96 -8.88 13.00
C THR A 1041 -11.78 -8.85 13.98
N TRP A 1042 -11.55 -7.73 14.66
CA TRP A 1042 -10.51 -7.63 15.69
C TRP A 1042 -10.71 -8.60 16.87
N VAL A 1043 -11.93 -9.08 17.13
CA VAL A 1043 -12.24 -10.12 18.12
C VAL A 1043 -12.00 -11.53 17.57
N THR A 1044 -12.37 -11.78 16.30
CA THR A 1044 -12.23 -13.10 15.67
C THR A 1044 -10.80 -13.41 15.25
N ASP A 1045 -10.09 -12.43 14.71
CA ASP A 1045 -8.78 -12.60 14.07
C ASP A 1045 -7.69 -12.85 15.12
N ASN A 1046 -7.80 -12.15 16.26
CA ASN A 1046 -6.99 -12.36 17.46
C ASN A 1046 -7.52 -13.52 18.35
N SER A 1047 -8.63 -14.16 17.97
CA SER A 1047 -9.24 -15.29 18.68
C SER A 1047 -9.69 -15.03 20.14
N TYR A 1048 -9.87 -13.77 20.56
CA TYR A 1048 -10.16 -13.40 21.95
C TYR A 1048 -11.37 -14.16 22.55
N CYS A 1049 -12.45 -14.30 21.77
CA CYS A 1049 -13.75 -14.83 22.23
C CYS A 1049 -14.22 -16.09 21.49
N ARG A 1050 -13.30 -16.98 21.10
CA ARG A 1050 -13.54 -18.04 20.10
C ARG A 1050 -14.44 -19.22 20.54
N LYS A 1051 -15.26 -19.10 21.60
CA LYS A 1051 -16.08 -20.23 22.12
C LYS A 1051 -17.40 -19.90 22.82
N THR A 1052 -18.00 -18.73 22.60
CA THR A 1052 -19.40 -18.52 23.00
C THR A 1052 -20.36 -19.34 22.10
N PRO A 1053 -21.38 -20.03 22.65
CA PRO A 1053 -22.37 -20.73 21.82
C PRO A 1053 -23.20 -19.73 21.00
N GLN A 1054 -23.27 -19.94 19.68
CA GLN A 1054 -24.17 -19.13 18.86
C GLN A 1054 -25.64 -19.38 19.25
N PRO A 1055 -26.46 -18.33 19.48
CA PRO A 1055 -27.90 -18.48 19.31
C PRO A 1055 -28.15 -18.87 17.84
N PRO A 1056 -29.12 -19.77 17.55
CA PRO A 1056 -29.31 -20.29 16.21
C PRO A 1056 -29.67 -19.15 15.25
N SER A 1057 -28.83 -18.94 14.23
CA SER A 1057 -29.10 -17.98 13.16
C SER A 1057 -30.49 -18.24 12.56
N PRO A 1058 -31.31 -17.20 12.34
CA PRO A 1058 -32.57 -17.38 11.61
C PRO A 1058 -32.23 -17.97 10.24
N ALA A 1059 -32.91 -19.06 9.87
CA ALA A 1059 -32.61 -19.78 8.64
C ALA A 1059 -32.70 -18.82 7.44
N PRO A 1060 -31.74 -18.85 6.50
CA PRO A 1060 -31.78 -17.97 5.34
C PRO A 1060 -33.08 -18.19 4.58
N ALA A 1061 -33.76 -17.10 4.24
CA ALA A 1061 -35.01 -17.16 3.49
C ALA A 1061 -34.78 -17.96 2.20
N ALA A 1062 -35.50 -19.08 2.05
CA ALA A 1062 -35.32 -19.97 0.92
C ALA A 1062 -35.51 -19.19 -0.40
N PRO A 1063 -34.65 -19.41 -1.41
CA PRO A 1063 -34.73 -18.66 -2.66
C PRO A 1063 -36.10 -18.86 -3.31
N LEU A 1064 -36.69 -17.76 -3.78
CA LEU A 1064 -37.96 -17.77 -4.52
C LEU A 1064 -37.84 -18.66 -5.76
N ALA A 1065 -38.34 -19.89 -5.65
CA ALA A 1065 -38.38 -20.83 -6.75
C ALA A 1065 -39.23 -20.27 -7.90
N ALA A 1066 -38.75 -20.45 -9.13
CA ALA A 1066 -39.46 -19.99 -10.32
C ALA A 1066 -40.86 -20.62 -10.40
N ALA A 1067 -41.87 -19.80 -10.72
CA ALA A 1067 -43.26 -20.22 -10.72
C ALA A 1067 -43.58 -21.18 -11.89
N THR A 1068 -43.47 -22.48 -11.65
CA THR A 1068 -44.10 -23.52 -12.49
C THR A 1068 -45.50 -23.82 -11.98
N THR A 1069 -46.50 -23.60 -12.84
CA THR A 1069 -47.91 -23.79 -12.51
C THR A 1069 -48.32 -25.27 -12.60
N THR A 1070 -48.74 -25.88 -11.49
CA THR A 1070 -49.56 -27.10 -11.51
C THR A 1070 -50.60 -27.12 -10.40
N THR A 1071 -51.79 -27.60 -10.76
CA THR A 1071 -53.06 -27.52 -10.03
C THR A 1071 -53.23 -28.54 -8.90
N ALA A 1072 -53.88 -28.10 -7.81
CA ALA A 1072 -54.82 -28.87 -6.96
C ALA A 1072 -54.25 -30.07 -6.14
N LEU A 1073 -54.83 -30.50 -5.00
CA LEU A 1073 -56.22 -30.44 -4.55
C LEU A 1073 -56.34 -30.30 -3.00
N ARG A 1074 -57.56 -30.36 -2.46
CA ARG A 1074 -57.91 -30.19 -1.02
C ARG A 1074 -58.09 -31.52 -0.27
N SER A 1075 -58.11 -31.41 1.07
CA SER A 1075 -58.67 -32.33 2.08
C SER A 1075 -57.94 -33.67 2.34
N GLY A 1076 -57.90 -34.22 3.56
CA GLY A 1076 -58.29 -33.64 4.88
C GLY A 1076 -58.86 -34.66 5.87
N THR A 1077 -58.87 -34.31 7.18
CA THR A 1077 -59.69 -34.89 8.28
C THR A 1077 -59.47 -36.39 8.66
N THR A 1078 -59.62 -36.88 9.90
CA THR A 1078 -59.75 -36.30 11.27
C THR A 1078 -59.52 -37.36 12.37
N ARG A 1079 -59.09 -36.93 13.56
CA ARG A 1079 -59.45 -37.42 14.94
C ARG A 1079 -59.46 -38.92 15.30
N GLU A 1080 -58.78 -39.22 16.42
CA GLU A 1080 -59.33 -39.66 17.73
C GLU A 1080 -58.21 -39.47 18.80
N GLY A 1081 -58.42 -39.29 20.11
CA GLY A 1081 -59.62 -39.08 20.95
C GLY A 1081 -59.24 -39.01 22.46
N ALA A 1082 -60.09 -38.42 23.33
CA ALA A 1082 -60.02 -38.40 24.82
C ALA A 1082 -58.79 -37.70 25.50
N SER A 1083 -58.80 -37.24 26.78
CA SER A 1083 -59.87 -36.83 27.73
C SER A 1083 -59.29 -36.13 28.98
N SER A 1084 -60.06 -35.20 29.61
CA SER A 1084 -59.97 -34.71 31.02
C SER A 1084 -58.68 -34.03 31.54
N ALA A 1085 -58.67 -33.16 32.57
CA ALA A 1085 -59.68 -32.23 33.15
C ALA A 1085 -59.02 -31.35 34.25
N THR A 1086 -59.55 -30.12 34.51
CA THR A 1086 -59.40 -29.29 35.74
C THR A 1086 -57.97 -28.81 36.15
N THR A 1087 -57.71 -27.62 36.74
CA THR A 1087 -58.53 -26.45 37.18
C THR A 1087 -57.61 -25.26 37.58
N VAL A 1088 -58.09 -24.00 37.41
CA VAL A 1088 -57.94 -22.83 38.34
C VAL A 1088 -56.52 -22.28 38.62
N THR A 1089 -56.17 -20.98 38.66
CA THR A 1089 -56.70 -19.62 38.29
C THR A 1089 -55.54 -18.64 38.58
N ASP A 1090 -55.42 -17.35 38.22
CA ASP A 1090 -55.90 -16.36 37.21
C ASP A 1090 -54.92 -15.15 37.38
N ASP A 1091 -54.96 -13.94 36.81
CA ASP A 1091 -55.86 -13.14 35.94
C ASP A 1091 -54.91 -12.19 35.12
N ASN A 1092 -55.17 -11.72 33.88
CA ASN A 1092 -55.91 -10.49 33.50
C ASN A 1092 -55.61 -9.21 34.33
N ASN A 1093 -55.63 -7.97 33.81
CA ASN A 1093 -55.79 -7.46 32.43
C ASN A 1093 -55.33 -5.97 32.30
N ASN A 1094 -55.49 -5.41 31.09
CA ASN A 1094 -55.70 -3.98 30.76
C ASN A 1094 -54.55 -2.95 30.84
N ALA A 1095 -54.40 -2.23 29.71
CA ALA A 1095 -53.99 -0.83 29.62
C ALA A 1095 -55.27 0.07 29.58
N PRO A 1096 -55.26 1.39 29.27
CA PRO A 1096 -54.15 2.36 29.09
C PRO A 1096 -54.37 3.67 29.89
N ALA A 1097 -53.47 4.68 29.77
CA ALA A 1097 -53.82 6.11 29.68
C ALA A 1097 -52.59 7.05 29.49
N THR A 1098 -52.88 8.25 28.99
CA THR A 1098 -52.02 9.45 28.85
C THR A 1098 -51.79 10.15 30.23
N THR A 1099 -51.06 11.27 30.44
CA THR A 1099 -50.93 12.50 29.62
C THR A 1099 -49.81 13.45 30.13
N THR A 1100 -49.10 14.11 29.20
CA THR A 1100 -48.46 15.47 29.24
C THR A 1100 -47.74 16.08 30.47
N LEU A 1101 -46.52 16.58 30.19
CA LEU A 1101 -45.96 17.95 30.45
C LEU A 1101 -45.90 18.56 31.88
N VAL A 1102 -44.75 19.18 32.21
CA VAL A 1102 -44.52 20.66 32.22
C VAL A 1102 -43.05 20.99 32.59
N ASP A 1103 -42.52 22.09 32.06
CA ASP A 1103 -41.15 22.62 32.30
C ASP A 1103 -40.95 23.29 33.69
N LEU A 1104 -39.69 23.43 34.15
CA LEU A 1104 -39.02 24.75 34.34
C LEU A 1104 -37.63 24.70 35.05
N ALA A 1105 -36.61 25.15 34.31
CA ALA A 1105 -35.54 26.10 34.64
C ALA A 1105 -34.92 26.30 36.06
N THR A 1106 -33.58 26.42 36.03
CA THR A 1106 -32.69 27.39 36.73
C THR A 1106 -32.33 27.30 38.23
N THR A 1107 -31.01 27.41 38.49
CA THR A 1107 -30.30 27.91 39.71
C THR A 1107 -30.49 27.14 41.05
N GLY A 1108 -29.52 27.08 41.96
CA GLY A 1108 -28.12 27.57 41.95
C GLY A 1108 -27.64 27.96 43.36
N GLU A 1109 -26.33 27.77 43.66
CA GLU A 1109 -25.65 28.18 44.93
C GLU A 1109 -26.19 27.54 46.23
N GLN A 1110 -25.55 27.61 47.43
CA GLN A 1110 -24.20 27.96 47.93
C GLN A 1110 -23.96 27.02 49.16
N GLN A 1111 -22.83 26.88 49.89
CA GLN A 1111 -21.55 27.61 50.06
C GLN A 1111 -20.45 26.52 50.33
N GLN A 1112 -19.38 26.56 51.17
CA GLN A 1112 -18.82 27.50 52.15
C GLN A 1112 -17.29 27.28 52.34
N GLN A 1113 -16.46 28.31 52.08
CA GLN A 1113 -15.23 28.77 52.80
C GLN A 1113 -14.07 27.78 53.12
N GLN A 1114 -12.79 28.16 53.18
CA GLN A 1114 -12.05 29.46 53.17
C GLN A 1114 -10.60 29.16 52.65
N GLN A 1115 -9.60 30.05 52.44
CA GLN A 1115 -9.34 31.47 52.71
C GLN A 1115 -8.34 32.03 51.63
N GLN A 1116 -7.78 33.22 51.83
CA GLN A 1116 -6.79 33.95 51.00
C GLN A 1116 -6.11 35.05 51.88
N PRO A 1117 -5.10 35.86 51.44
CA PRO A 1117 -4.08 35.74 50.38
C PRO A 1117 -2.66 36.27 50.80
N SER A 1118 -1.78 36.56 49.81
CA SER A 1118 -0.83 37.72 49.72
C SER A 1118 0.73 37.53 49.78
N SER A 1119 1.37 37.96 48.68
CA SER A 1119 2.64 38.71 48.48
C SER A 1119 3.92 38.54 49.36
N GLY A 1120 5.07 38.35 48.67
CA GLY A 1120 6.16 39.35 48.73
C GLY A 1120 7.64 38.92 48.98
N GLY A 1121 8.52 39.13 47.99
CA GLY A 1121 9.85 39.78 48.18
C GLY A 1121 11.14 38.97 48.47
N SER A 1122 11.95 38.73 47.41
CA SER A 1122 13.45 38.85 47.29
C SER A 1122 14.41 38.17 48.33
N ALA A 1123 15.74 38.03 48.11
CA ALA A 1123 16.65 38.48 47.05
C ALA A 1123 17.93 37.60 46.87
N ALA A 1124 18.40 37.48 45.60
CA ALA A 1124 19.81 37.33 45.15
C ALA A 1124 20.67 36.14 45.67
N VAL A 1125 21.88 35.79 45.19
CA VAL A 1125 22.94 36.37 44.29
C VAL A 1125 23.61 35.15 43.59
N SER A 1126 24.13 35.06 42.35
CA SER A 1126 24.21 35.82 41.05
C SER A 1126 24.37 34.72 39.94
N GLY A 1127 24.81 34.90 38.67
CA GLY A 1127 25.19 36.01 37.78
C GLY A 1127 25.61 35.42 36.40
N THR A 1128 25.04 35.83 35.25
CA THR A 1128 25.49 36.92 34.33
C THR A 1128 26.87 36.70 33.70
N SER A 1129 27.16 36.93 32.40
CA SER A 1129 26.50 37.70 31.30
C SER A 1129 27.08 37.26 29.92
N ALA A 1130 26.30 37.16 28.83
CA ALA A 1130 25.94 38.17 27.80
C ALA A 1130 26.97 38.42 26.66
N GLU A 1131 26.60 39.21 25.64
CA GLU A 1131 27.15 39.26 24.27
C GLU A 1131 28.42 40.12 24.02
N GLN A 1132 28.92 40.01 22.76
CA GLN A 1132 29.47 41.06 21.87
C GLN A 1132 30.99 41.20 21.62
N GLN A 1133 31.28 41.72 20.40
CA GLN A 1133 32.53 42.32 19.85
C GLN A 1133 33.72 41.44 19.43
N ASP A 1134 33.66 41.03 18.15
CA ASP A 1134 34.56 41.39 17.02
C ASP A 1134 36.00 41.98 17.25
N THR A 1135 36.82 41.82 16.21
CA THR A 1135 38.08 42.50 15.82
C THR A 1135 39.45 41.92 16.20
N SER A 1136 40.29 41.82 15.15
CA SER A 1136 41.77 41.66 15.11
C SER A 1136 42.40 40.33 15.58
N GLY A 1137 43.49 39.84 14.96
CA GLY A 1137 44.15 40.31 13.73
C GLY A 1137 45.49 39.62 13.46
N GLY A 1138 46.01 39.76 12.23
CA GLY A 1138 47.30 39.19 11.79
C GLY A 1138 47.15 37.81 11.10
N SER A 1139 47.75 37.48 9.95
CA SER A 1139 48.99 37.94 9.28
C SER A 1139 50.27 37.53 10.04
N ALA A 1140 51.31 36.96 9.41
CA ALA A 1140 51.52 36.53 8.02
C ALA A 1140 52.81 35.68 7.88
N ILE A 1141 53.20 35.28 6.64
CA ILE A 1141 54.59 35.08 6.17
C ILE A 1141 55.37 33.88 6.80
N SER A 1142 56.16 33.06 6.12
CA SER A 1142 56.44 32.73 4.69
C SER A 1142 57.23 31.37 4.68
N THR A 1143 57.93 30.81 3.66
CA THR A 1143 58.54 31.29 2.40
C THR A 1143 58.96 30.10 1.51
N GLY A 1144 59.07 30.30 0.19
CA GLY A 1144 59.96 29.53 -0.72
C GLY A 1144 59.40 28.20 -1.26
N ALA A 1145 59.18 27.97 -2.57
CA ALA A 1145 60.10 28.03 -3.73
C ALA A 1145 61.14 26.88 -3.73
N SER A 1146 61.34 26.10 -4.80
CA SER A 1146 60.87 26.16 -6.21
C SER A 1146 60.74 24.71 -6.79
N ALA A 1147 60.43 24.40 -8.07
CA ALA A 1147 60.45 25.18 -9.30
C ALA A 1147 59.51 24.67 -10.45
N SER A 1148 59.71 25.29 -11.61
CA SER A 1148 59.29 25.06 -13.01
C SER A 1148 59.57 23.66 -13.61
N THR A 1149 59.04 23.25 -14.79
CA THR A 1149 58.27 23.88 -15.91
C THR A 1149 57.05 23.00 -16.30
N GLY A 1150 56.00 23.40 -17.04
CA GLY A 1150 55.68 24.60 -17.84
C GLY A 1150 55.45 24.22 -19.32
N GLY A 1151 54.41 24.64 -20.08
CA GLY A 1151 53.19 25.46 -19.86
C GLY A 1151 52.22 25.22 -21.06
N GLY A 1152 51.12 25.94 -21.37
CA GLY A 1152 50.31 27.05 -20.80
C GLY A 1152 48.88 26.92 -21.40
N GLY A 1153 47.83 27.74 -21.15
CA GLY A 1153 47.69 29.11 -20.64
C GLY A 1153 47.47 30.12 -21.80
N PRO A 1154 46.65 31.21 -21.68
CA PRO A 1154 45.68 31.64 -20.64
C PRO A 1154 44.32 32.12 -21.27
N PRO A 1155 43.59 33.13 -20.75
CA PRO A 1155 42.93 33.37 -19.44
C PRO A 1155 41.38 33.11 -19.58
N ALA A 1156 40.35 33.79 -19.04
CA ALA A 1156 40.13 34.97 -18.16
C ALA A 1156 38.72 34.97 -17.47
N ALA A 1157 38.51 35.88 -16.50
CA ALA A 1157 37.27 36.49 -15.93
C ALA A 1157 35.95 35.65 -15.75
N VAL A 1158 35.27 35.50 -14.60
CA VAL A 1158 35.18 36.15 -13.24
C VAL A 1158 33.97 37.11 -13.00
N ILE A 1159 32.94 36.56 -12.33
CA ILE A 1159 32.09 37.07 -11.22
C ILE A 1159 31.42 38.48 -11.28
N ALA A 1160 30.07 38.50 -11.28
CA ALA A 1160 29.15 39.33 -10.46
C ALA A 1160 27.66 38.97 -10.79
N GLY A 1161 26.62 39.23 -9.99
CA GLY A 1161 26.54 39.73 -8.60
C GLY A 1161 25.18 40.39 -8.24
N ALA A 1162 24.44 39.82 -7.27
CA ALA A 1162 23.43 40.41 -6.37
C ALA A 1162 22.25 41.34 -6.85
N ALA A 1163 21.02 40.86 -6.63
CA ALA A 1163 19.93 41.44 -5.82
C ALA A 1163 19.36 42.90 -5.97
N ALA A 1164 18.03 42.94 -6.15
CA ALA A 1164 16.99 43.69 -5.38
C ALA A 1164 16.56 45.16 -5.65
N ALA A 1165 15.22 45.34 -5.54
CA ALA A 1165 14.41 46.54 -5.19
C ALA A 1165 14.27 47.75 -6.17
N GLY A 1166 13.05 48.33 -6.27
CA GLY A 1166 12.88 49.69 -6.87
C GLY A 1166 11.55 50.14 -7.54
N ILE A 1167 10.42 50.20 -6.81
CA ILE A 1167 9.46 51.34 -6.76
C ILE A 1167 9.01 52.11 -8.06
N VAL A 1168 7.70 51.99 -8.39
CA VAL A 1168 6.71 53.07 -8.74
C VAL A 1168 6.53 53.67 -10.18
N VAL A 1169 5.23 53.83 -10.56
CA VAL A 1169 4.59 54.73 -11.58
C VAL A 1169 4.48 54.35 -13.09
N ALA A 1170 3.36 53.65 -13.40
CA ALA A 1170 2.18 54.08 -14.20
C ALA A 1170 2.14 54.25 -15.75
N LEU A 1171 1.05 53.67 -16.31
CA LEU A 1171 0.07 54.21 -17.30
C LEU A 1171 0.31 54.12 -18.84
N VAL A 1172 -0.83 53.90 -19.55
CA VAL A 1172 -1.10 53.87 -21.03
C VAL A 1172 -0.45 52.69 -21.79
N ALA A 1173 -1.10 51.76 -22.53
CA ALA A 1173 -2.42 51.55 -23.18
C ALA A 1173 -2.39 51.62 -24.74
N ALA A 1174 -3.41 51.01 -25.39
CA ALA A 1174 -3.49 50.55 -26.80
C ALA A 1174 -2.62 49.30 -27.12
N ALA A 1175 -3.09 48.18 -27.70
CA ALA A 1175 -3.99 47.88 -28.83
C ALA A 1175 -3.30 47.96 -30.22
N GLY A 1176 -3.48 47.02 -31.16
CA GLY A 1176 -4.20 45.73 -31.11
C GLY A 1176 -4.44 45.12 -32.51
N ALA A 1177 -4.78 43.82 -32.59
CA ALA A 1177 -5.06 43.03 -33.82
C ALA A 1177 -3.86 42.92 -34.81
N THR A 1178 -3.83 42.10 -35.89
CA THR A 1178 -4.70 41.05 -36.48
C THR A 1178 -3.84 39.83 -36.90
N GLY A 1179 -4.42 38.63 -37.06
CA GLY A 1179 -3.81 37.55 -37.89
C GLY A 1179 -4.26 37.66 -39.37
N PRO A 1180 -4.27 36.57 -40.18
CA PRO A 1180 -3.53 35.30 -40.07
C PRO A 1180 -2.89 34.81 -41.41
N ARG A 1181 -2.02 33.79 -41.36
CA ARG A 1181 -1.67 32.78 -42.41
C ARG A 1181 -0.69 31.76 -41.78
N ALA A 1182 -0.76 30.44 -41.92
CA ALA A 1182 -1.23 29.50 -42.97
C ALA A 1182 -0.18 29.20 -44.07
N LEU A 1183 -0.08 27.89 -44.40
CA LEU A 1183 0.83 27.22 -45.36
C LEU A 1183 2.29 27.02 -44.90
N SER A 1184 3.04 26.00 -45.32
CA SER A 1184 2.75 24.58 -45.68
C SER A 1184 4.03 23.83 -46.07
N GLY A 1185 4.24 22.60 -45.57
CA GLY A 1185 5.32 21.71 -46.05
C GLY A 1185 6.74 22.07 -45.59
N LEU A 1186 7.78 21.28 -45.89
CA LEU A 1186 7.81 19.94 -46.52
C LEU A 1186 9.19 19.28 -46.22
N ASP A 1187 9.18 17.99 -45.86
CA ASP A 1187 10.21 16.95 -46.05
C ASP A 1187 11.68 17.11 -45.55
N ALA A 1188 12.37 15.95 -45.56
CA ALA A 1188 13.82 15.72 -45.68
C ALA A 1188 14.74 15.86 -44.44
N ALA A 1189 14.81 14.76 -43.67
CA ALA A 1189 15.99 13.88 -43.50
C ALA A 1189 17.35 14.42 -42.96
N GLY A 1190 18.00 13.57 -42.14
CA GLY A 1190 19.23 13.80 -41.37
C GLY A 1190 18.98 13.44 -39.91
N ASN A 1191 19.57 12.43 -39.25
CA ASN A 1191 20.89 11.79 -39.45
C ASN A 1191 21.99 12.88 -39.38
N ASP A 1192 22.74 13.04 -38.29
CA ASP A 1192 23.63 12.04 -37.69
C ASP A 1192 23.88 12.20 -36.16
N ASP A 1193 24.54 11.17 -35.62
CA ASP A 1193 25.19 10.92 -34.32
C ASP A 1193 25.43 12.01 -33.24
N ALA A 1194 25.29 11.53 -31.99
CA ALA A 1194 26.13 11.75 -30.80
C ALA A 1194 26.33 13.17 -30.21
N GLN A 1195 25.76 13.38 -29.01
CA GLN A 1195 26.48 13.10 -27.74
C GLN A 1195 25.52 12.74 -26.59
#